data_AF-A0A078A5C5-F1
#
_entry.id   AF-A0A078A5C5-F1
#
_cell.length_a   1.000
_cell.length_b   1.000
_cell.length_c   1.000
_cell.angle_alpha   90.00
_cell.angle_beta   90.00
_cell.angle_gamma   90.00
#
_symmetry.space_group_name_H-M   'P 1'
#
loop_
_entity.id
_entity.type
_entity.pdbx_description
1 polymer ?
#
loop_
_entity_poly.entity_id
_entity_poly.type
_entity_poly.pdbx_seq_one_letter_code
_entity_poly.pdbx_strand_id
1 'polypeptide(L)'
;MKLLDPLQGYKITSQILFLQLAFALALGVCLARGEFETSNRDHAIGVMLAVHITSYVLEYIKILTGICGKKLGILKFTINFFNCALYQAAIFYAQVKYLSSSNHEPLNLNEKFEMNINAQKWLVLEISFYYMTIILTILFLVLQHYFQLKIATPIQEAVIIEAILNKQLKSSNQESDSIQAQQAADKIPEKQTSINDEVQANDDYQIYKGSSKSFWRPDKQNQDYLSLVKKYLQRYLIISLVFSISIYVIVKGEETPKGKLSYKYSVIILAALSSLVLIHTLLDIYTKILFSYWYNISLNVIYGLMVLDIFFMCFQTIFLEKYENLTRYWLLIFQFIFLAYILAYLTDFIAEKIGYEKQFFINQDGVTNVPLRHHFIKTVTLNVDIYAITFVSFQRLDASLPQIDIQKEEQPNKEYLLQKQSKDQEAANININDGEIVHNTEGEANKNFSNSAFIFLIQALLVFLVLDQFKKKEAQEIKVTFALLLTRILCAALLHMQLEGELRQSLQMLNYARLMVFHTKYRIPMIFISLMQFFGAFGTELINIFLICQQGSVQDVIMNFIALGVIAEIDNIYANTLYNNYSKKLIEDSDGKPGLQINDQVPVRKQYSNKCSIATQIHGLLRLFYETYYFYFMPFSVIVITFFSDLFDSTPNK
;
A
#
# COMPACT_ATOMS: atom_id res chain seq x y z
N MET A 1 9.75 8.89 -9.48
CA MET A 1 9.11 7.83 -10.28
C MET A 1 8.23 6.94 -9.39
N LYS A 2 7.23 7.53 -8.72
CA LYS A 2 6.23 6.85 -7.87
C LYS A 2 4.99 6.36 -8.65
N LEU A 3 4.98 6.63 -9.96
CA LEU A 3 3.85 6.36 -10.86
C LEU A 3 3.49 4.87 -10.97
N LEU A 4 4.37 3.95 -10.55
CA LEU A 4 4.14 2.50 -10.56
C LEU A 4 3.85 1.92 -9.17
N ASP A 5 3.76 2.76 -8.13
CA ASP A 5 3.52 2.29 -6.76
C ASP A 5 2.14 1.60 -6.59
N PRO A 6 1.07 1.98 -7.30
CA PRO A 6 -0.18 1.21 -7.27
C PRO A 6 -0.02 -0.23 -7.80
N LEU A 7 0.99 -0.52 -8.63
CA LEU A 7 1.27 -1.89 -9.11
C LEU A 7 2.07 -2.73 -8.10
N GLN A 8 2.52 -2.15 -6.98
CA GLN A 8 3.25 -2.88 -5.94
C GLN A 8 2.43 -4.04 -5.37
N GLY A 9 1.10 -3.89 -5.29
CA GLY A 9 0.18 -4.97 -4.88
C GLY A 9 0.33 -6.24 -5.73
N TYR A 10 0.51 -6.12 -7.04
CA TYR A 10 0.67 -7.25 -7.98
C TYR A 10 2.08 -7.74 -8.14
N LYS A 11 3.01 -6.82 -7.96
CA LYS A 11 4.40 -7.19 -7.82
C LYS A 11 4.56 -8.21 -6.69
N ILE A 12 3.74 -8.17 -5.65
CA ILE A 12 3.78 -9.17 -4.58
C ILE A 12 3.34 -10.56 -5.07
N THR A 13 2.19 -10.70 -5.73
CA THR A 13 1.70 -12.00 -6.23
C THR A 13 2.64 -12.62 -7.27
N SER A 14 3.08 -11.81 -8.24
CA SER A 14 3.96 -12.28 -9.33
C SER A 14 5.40 -12.62 -8.88
N GLN A 15 5.87 -12.05 -7.76
CA GLN A 15 7.25 -12.25 -7.28
C GLN A 15 7.43 -13.39 -6.26
N ILE A 16 6.38 -14.14 -5.94
CA ILE A 16 6.54 -15.36 -5.13
C ILE A 16 7.03 -16.48 -6.06
N LEU A 17 8.35 -16.54 -6.28
CA LEU A 17 9.01 -17.47 -7.21
C LEU A 17 8.52 -18.92 -7.04
N PHE A 18 8.45 -19.40 -5.81
CA PHE A 18 8.09 -20.80 -5.51
C PHE A 18 6.66 -21.12 -5.90
N LEU A 19 5.78 -20.13 -5.79
CA LEU A 19 4.39 -20.27 -6.16
C LEU A 19 4.24 -20.36 -7.69
N GLN A 20 4.94 -19.50 -8.42
CA GLN A 20 4.94 -19.53 -9.89
C GLN A 20 5.44 -20.88 -10.41
N LEU A 21 6.53 -21.41 -9.83
CA LEU A 21 7.02 -22.74 -10.17
C LEU A 21 6.01 -23.83 -9.79
N ALA A 22 5.40 -23.72 -8.62
CA ALA A 22 4.46 -24.73 -8.14
C ALA A 22 3.23 -24.87 -9.04
N PHE A 23 2.62 -23.75 -9.42
CA PHE A 23 1.51 -23.74 -10.37
C PHE A 23 1.93 -24.25 -11.74
N ALA A 24 3.10 -23.86 -12.25
CA ALA A 24 3.60 -24.35 -13.54
C ALA A 24 3.77 -25.88 -13.55
N LEU A 25 4.36 -26.46 -12.49
CA LEU A 25 4.56 -27.90 -12.36
C LEU A 25 3.24 -28.65 -12.17
N ALA A 26 2.36 -28.16 -11.29
CA ALA A 26 1.06 -28.76 -11.03
C ALA A 26 0.20 -28.78 -12.30
N LEU A 27 0.17 -27.66 -13.03
CA LEU A 27 -0.56 -27.53 -14.28
C LEU A 27 0.05 -28.39 -15.39
N GLY A 28 1.38 -28.48 -15.47
CA GLY A 28 2.09 -29.37 -16.37
C GLY A 28 1.75 -30.85 -16.14
N VAL A 29 1.63 -31.29 -14.87
CA VAL A 29 1.19 -32.65 -14.53
C VAL A 29 -0.26 -32.90 -14.96
N CYS A 30 -1.16 -31.95 -14.72
CA CYS A 30 -2.56 -32.08 -15.13
C CYS A 30 -2.69 -32.13 -16.67
N LEU A 31 -1.93 -31.34 -17.41
CA LEU A 31 -1.87 -31.40 -18.88
C LEU A 31 -1.30 -32.72 -19.38
N ALA A 32 -0.20 -33.21 -18.80
CA ALA A 32 0.40 -34.49 -19.16
C ALA A 32 -0.55 -35.68 -18.89
N ARG A 33 -1.48 -35.53 -17.94
CA ARG A 33 -2.53 -36.51 -17.62
C ARG A 33 -3.78 -36.38 -18.50
N GLY A 34 -3.80 -35.45 -19.44
CA GLY A 34 -4.96 -35.20 -20.31
C GLY A 34 -6.18 -34.68 -19.56
N GLU A 35 -6.00 -33.97 -18.44
CA GLU A 35 -7.13 -33.46 -17.64
C GLU A 35 -7.71 -32.14 -18.19
N PHE A 36 -6.96 -31.50 -19.09
CA PHE A 36 -7.34 -30.31 -19.85
C PHE A 36 -7.09 -30.57 -21.34
N GLU A 37 -7.99 -30.12 -22.19
CA GLU A 37 -7.89 -30.21 -23.65
C GLU A 37 -7.51 -28.83 -24.17
N THR A 38 -6.35 -28.62 -24.80
CA THR A 38 -5.87 -27.25 -25.17
C THR A 38 -6.74 -26.49 -26.21
N SER A 39 -7.93 -26.98 -26.56
CA SER A 39 -8.90 -26.30 -27.42
C SER A 39 -9.91 -25.48 -26.59
N ASN A 40 -10.25 -24.26 -27.03
CA ASN A 40 -11.25 -23.38 -26.41
C ASN A 40 -10.95 -22.87 -24.99
N ARG A 41 -11.75 -23.19 -23.96
CA ARG A 41 -11.68 -22.58 -22.61
C ARG A 41 -10.29 -22.77 -21.98
N ASP A 42 -9.65 -23.85 -22.35
CA ASP A 42 -8.35 -24.29 -21.86
C ASP A 42 -7.19 -23.51 -22.51
N HIS A 43 -7.48 -22.61 -23.46
CA HIS A 43 -6.53 -21.56 -23.82
C HIS A 43 -6.18 -20.67 -22.63
N ALA A 44 -7.12 -20.43 -21.69
CA ALA A 44 -6.81 -19.73 -20.44
C ALA A 44 -5.79 -20.50 -19.60
N ILE A 45 -5.92 -21.83 -19.53
CA ILE A 45 -4.97 -22.70 -18.86
C ILE A 45 -3.61 -22.66 -19.55
N GLY A 46 -3.56 -22.75 -20.87
CA GLY A 46 -2.32 -22.65 -21.64
C GLY A 46 -1.62 -21.29 -21.44
N VAL A 47 -2.38 -20.19 -21.45
CA VAL A 47 -1.86 -18.85 -21.16
C VAL A 47 -1.32 -18.77 -19.75
N MET A 48 -2.06 -19.25 -18.75
CA MET A 48 -1.60 -19.28 -17.35
C MET A 48 -0.32 -20.10 -17.19
N LEU A 49 -0.21 -21.27 -17.82
CA LEU A 49 1.02 -22.08 -17.80
C LEU A 49 2.20 -21.29 -18.36
N ALA A 50 2.05 -20.72 -19.56
CA ALA A 50 3.09 -19.96 -20.22
C ALA A 50 3.53 -18.77 -19.36
N VAL A 51 2.58 -18.11 -18.72
CA VAL A 51 2.80 -16.99 -17.80
C VAL A 51 3.55 -17.41 -16.56
N HIS A 52 3.16 -18.50 -15.88
CA HIS A 52 3.87 -18.99 -14.70
C HIS A 52 5.32 -19.37 -15.02
N ILE A 53 5.54 -20.06 -16.15
CA ILE A 53 6.89 -20.42 -16.63
C ILE A 53 7.70 -19.15 -16.90
N THR A 54 7.15 -18.21 -17.65
CA THR A 54 7.82 -16.95 -18.00
C THR A 54 8.16 -16.15 -16.75
N SER A 55 7.22 -16.05 -15.81
CA SER A 55 7.39 -15.34 -14.54
C SER A 55 8.49 -15.96 -13.69
N TYR A 56 8.49 -17.30 -13.57
CA TYR A 56 9.54 -18.04 -12.88
C TYR A 56 10.91 -17.82 -13.52
N VAL A 57 11.03 -17.97 -14.85
CA VAL A 57 12.29 -17.82 -15.58
C VAL A 57 12.85 -16.41 -15.42
N LEU A 58 12.02 -15.37 -15.57
CA LEU A 58 12.44 -13.98 -15.44
C LEU A 58 12.95 -13.65 -14.02
N GLU A 59 12.24 -14.12 -12.99
CA GLU A 59 12.65 -13.96 -11.60
C GLU A 59 13.92 -14.76 -11.28
N TYR A 60 14.05 -15.98 -11.82
CA TYR A 60 15.22 -16.82 -11.65
C TYR A 60 16.45 -16.21 -12.33
N ILE A 61 16.32 -15.68 -13.55
CA ILE A 61 17.40 -14.92 -14.23
C ILE A 61 17.85 -13.73 -13.39
N LYS A 62 16.91 -13.03 -12.74
CA LYS A 62 17.23 -11.91 -11.86
C LYS A 62 18.03 -12.35 -10.63
N ILE A 63 17.66 -13.47 -10.00
CA ILE A 63 18.40 -14.06 -8.87
C ILE A 63 19.78 -14.50 -9.34
N LEU A 64 19.87 -15.24 -10.44
CA LEU A 64 21.13 -15.73 -11.02
C LEU A 64 22.07 -14.57 -11.37
N THR A 65 21.56 -13.50 -11.99
CA THR A 65 22.36 -12.31 -12.30
C THR A 65 22.85 -11.62 -11.04
N GLY A 66 22.01 -11.61 -9.99
CA GLY A 66 22.37 -11.17 -8.66
C GLY A 66 23.51 -11.99 -8.07
N ILE A 67 23.48 -13.33 -8.19
CA ILE A 67 24.55 -14.25 -7.78
C ILE A 67 25.81 -14.08 -8.64
N CYS A 68 25.69 -13.67 -9.89
CA CYS A 68 26.86 -13.36 -10.74
C CYS A 68 27.50 -11.99 -10.42
N GLY A 69 27.06 -11.28 -9.38
CA GLY A 69 27.57 -9.96 -9.00
C GLY A 69 27.23 -8.83 -9.99
N LYS A 70 26.42 -9.11 -11.03
CA LYS A 70 26.08 -8.12 -12.05
C LYS A 70 24.88 -7.27 -11.61
N LYS A 71 25.05 -5.95 -11.60
CA LYS A 71 23.95 -5.01 -11.34
C LYS A 71 23.10 -4.86 -12.60
N LEU A 72 21.87 -5.37 -12.58
CA LEU A 72 20.91 -5.24 -13.68
C LEU A 72 20.43 -3.79 -13.93
N GLY A 73 20.63 -2.87 -12.99
CA GLY A 73 20.22 -1.46 -13.14
C GLY A 73 18.73 -1.33 -13.48
N ILE A 74 18.43 -0.57 -14.54
CA ILE A 74 17.07 -0.31 -15.04
C ILE A 74 16.38 -1.61 -15.48
N LEU A 75 17.11 -2.58 -16.04
CA LEU A 75 16.56 -3.84 -16.51
C LEU A 75 15.86 -4.63 -15.40
N LYS A 76 16.34 -4.50 -14.14
CA LYS A 76 15.68 -5.10 -12.97
C LYS A 76 14.26 -4.58 -12.79
N PHE A 77 14.06 -3.29 -12.95
CA PHE A 77 12.75 -2.65 -12.82
C PHE A 77 11.86 -3.01 -14.01
N THR A 78 12.40 -3.00 -15.23
CA THR A 78 11.69 -3.41 -16.44
C THR A 78 11.21 -4.86 -16.36
N ILE A 79 12.06 -5.79 -15.93
CA ILE A 79 11.68 -7.20 -15.75
C ILE A 79 10.56 -7.33 -14.72
N ASN A 80 10.68 -6.67 -13.57
CA ASN A 80 9.62 -6.71 -12.54
C ASN A 80 8.29 -6.17 -13.06
N PHE A 81 8.33 -5.06 -13.79
CA PHE A 81 7.14 -4.45 -14.36
C PHE A 81 6.49 -5.36 -15.41
N PHE A 82 7.29 -5.88 -16.35
CA PHE A 82 6.80 -6.78 -17.40
C PHE A 82 6.21 -8.06 -16.81
N ASN A 83 6.90 -8.68 -15.84
CA ASN A 83 6.43 -9.87 -15.14
C ASN A 83 5.08 -9.62 -14.44
N CYS A 84 4.99 -8.51 -13.70
CA CYS A 84 3.77 -8.08 -13.04
C CYS A 84 2.61 -7.86 -14.04
N ALA A 85 2.86 -7.13 -15.13
CA ALA A 85 1.85 -6.84 -16.15
C ALA A 85 1.38 -8.11 -16.87
N LEU A 86 2.29 -9.02 -17.18
CA LEU A 86 2.01 -10.27 -17.87
C LEU A 86 1.21 -11.23 -16.98
N TYR A 87 1.59 -11.39 -15.71
CA TYR A 87 0.83 -12.18 -14.74
C TYR A 87 -0.59 -11.62 -14.57
N GLN A 88 -0.69 -10.29 -14.47
CA GLN A 88 -1.97 -9.62 -14.31
C GLN A 88 -2.90 -9.80 -15.52
N ALA A 89 -2.37 -9.62 -16.73
CA ALA A 89 -3.14 -9.84 -17.95
C ALA A 89 -3.64 -11.29 -18.07
N ALA A 90 -2.84 -12.26 -17.62
CA ALA A 90 -3.23 -13.67 -17.60
C ALA A 90 -4.37 -13.96 -16.62
N ILE A 91 -4.30 -13.42 -15.40
CA ILE A 91 -5.38 -13.55 -14.41
C ILE A 91 -6.67 -12.91 -14.93
N PHE A 92 -6.60 -11.75 -15.58
CA PHE A 92 -7.78 -11.13 -16.18
C PHE A 92 -8.35 -11.95 -17.33
N TYR A 93 -7.49 -12.50 -18.18
CA TYR A 93 -7.93 -13.39 -19.24
C TYR A 93 -8.62 -14.64 -18.67
N ALA A 94 -8.06 -15.22 -17.61
CA ALA A 94 -8.65 -16.33 -16.88
C ALA A 94 -10.02 -15.97 -16.28
N GLN A 95 -10.17 -14.79 -15.68
CA GLN A 95 -11.45 -14.30 -15.13
C GLN A 95 -12.51 -14.11 -16.20
N VAL A 96 -12.18 -13.45 -17.32
CA VAL A 96 -13.10 -13.26 -18.44
C VAL A 96 -13.54 -14.60 -19.00
N LYS A 97 -12.62 -15.56 -19.13
CA LYS A 97 -12.95 -16.92 -19.60
C LYS A 97 -13.82 -17.68 -18.62
N TYR A 98 -13.55 -17.56 -17.33
CA TYR A 98 -14.39 -18.12 -16.27
C TYR A 98 -15.83 -17.60 -16.36
N LEU A 99 -16.01 -16.28 -16.40
CA LEU A 99 -17.33 -15.63 -16.49
C LEU A 99 -18.06 -15.97 -17.81
N SER A 100 -17.36 -15.99 -18.94
CA SER A 100 -18.00 -16.33 -20.22
C SER A 100 -18.52 -17.77 -20.30
N SER A 101 -18.01 -18.66 -19.44
CA SER A 101 -18.32 -20.08 -19.49
C SER A 101 -19.58 -20.47 -18.72
N SER A 102 -20.09 -19.62 -17.83
CA SER A 102 -21.34 -19.90 -17.10
C SER A 102 -22.58 -19.87 -17.99
N ASN A 103 -22.50 -19.27 -19.18
CA ASN A 103 -23.67 -18.88 -19.97
C ASN A 103 -23.96 -19.77 -21.19
N HIS A 104 -23.24 -20.88 -21.42
CA HIS A 104 -23.36 -21.65 -22.67
C HIS A 104 -23.69 -23.15 -22.54
N GLU A 105 -24.79 -23.46 -23.23
CA GLU A 105 -25.29 -24.68 -23.90
C GLU A 105 -25.20 -26.07 -23.22
N PRO A 106 -26.33 -26.82 -23.17
CA PRO A 106 -26.34 -28.22 -22.78
C PRO A 106 -25.62 -29.08 -23.84
N LEU A 107 -24.34 -29.34 -23.63
CA LEU A 107 -23.55 -30.22 -24.49
C LEU A 107 -23.86 -31.69 -24.21
N ASN A 108 -24.41 -32.39 -25.21
CA ASN A 108 -24.73 -33.82 -25.21
C ASN A 108 -23.50 -34.77 -25.22
N LEU A 109 -22.32 -34.35 -24.74
CA LEU A 109 -21.09 -35.15 -24.73
C LEU A 109 -20.43 -35.12 -23.34
N ASN A 110 -20.64 -36.18 -22.56
CA ASN A 110 -20.19 -36.29 -21.16
C ASN A 110 -18.68 -36.05 -20.96
N GLU A 111 -17.82 -36.46 -21.89
CA GLU A 111 -16.36 -36.35 -21.71
C GLU A 111 -15.84 -34.91 -21.82
N LYS A 112 -16.30 -34.18 -22.85
CA LYS A 112 -15.96 -32.75 -23.01
C LYS A 112 -16.50 -31.92 -21.87
N PHE A 113 -17.64 -32.33 -21.31
CA PHE A 113 -18.23 -31.68 -20.15
C PHE A 113 -17.36 -31.81 -18.89
N GLU A 114 -16.78 -32.99 -18.61
CA GLU A 114 -15.90 -33.19 -17.46
C GLU A 114 -14.59 -32.40 -17.54
N MET A 115 -13.94 -32.37 -18.71
CA MET A 115 -12.76 -31.53 -18.95
C MET A 115 -13.12 -30.05 -18.75
N ASN A 116 -14.29 -29.66 -19.25
CA ASN A 116 -14.88 -28.35 -19.04
C ASN A 116 -15.43 -28.14 -17.61
N ILE A 117 -15.31 -29.07 -16.67
CA ILE A 117 -15.51 -28.80 -15.23
C ILE A 117 -14.15 -28.68 -14.54
N ASN A 118 -13.20 -29.52 -14.94
CA ASN A 118 -11.86 -29.55 -14.39
C ASN A 118 -11.12 -28.23 -14.58
N ALA A 119 -11.14 -27.70 -15.80
CA ALA A 119 -10.51 -26.41 -16.08
C ALA A 119 -11.17 -25.25 -15.30
N GLN A 120 -12.47 -25.33 -15.02
CA GLN A 120 -13.20 -24.32 -14.25
C GLN A 120 -12.73 -24.32 -12.81
N LYS A 121 -12.68 -25.50 -12.19
CA LYS A 121 -12.20 -25.69 -10.82
C LYS A 121 -10.76 -25.20 -10.68
N TRP A 122 -9.90 -25.44 -11.68
CA TRP A 122 -8.54 -24.92 -11.71
C TRP A 122 -8.51 -23.39 -11.75
N LEU A 123 -9.24 -22.78 -12.70
CA LEU A 123 -9.30 -21.32 -12.82
C LEU A 123 -9.86 -20.66 -11.56
N VAL A 124 -10.89 -21.25 -10.93
CA VAL A 124 -11.42 -20.78 -9.65
C VAL A 124 -10.35 -20.80 -8.56
N LEU A 125 -9.56 -21.87 -8.48
CA LEU A 125 -8.50 -21.99 -7.49
C LEU A 125 -7.40 -20.94 -7.72
N GLU A 126 -6.97 -20.74 -8.95
CA GLU A 126 -5.99 -19.70 -9.34
C GLU A 126 -6.50 -18.29 -8.99
N ILE A 127 -7.72 -17.95 -9.42
CA ILE A 127 -8.35 -16.65 -9.16
C ILE A 127 -8.52 -16.44 -7.65
N SER A 128 -8.90 -17.48 -6.90
CA SER A 128 -9.02 -17.43 -5.43
C SER A 128 -7.66 -17.19 -4.79
N PHE A 129 -6.61 -17.83 -5.26
CA PHE A 129 -5.25 -17.66 -4.76
C PHE A 129 -4.78 -16.20 -4.92
N TYR A 130 -5.00 -15.64 -6.10
CA TYR A 130 -4.69 -14.26 -6.41
C TYR A 130 -5.41 -13.27 -5.47
N TYR A 131 -6.73 -13.39 -5.32
CA TYR A 131 -7.50 -12.48 -4.46
C TYR A 131 -7.20 -12.67 -2.98
N MET A 132 -6.98 -13.91 -2.53
CA MET A 132 -6.53 -14.18 -1.16
C MET A 132 -5.18 -13.52 -0.88
N THR A 133 -4.26 -13.50 -1.85
CA THR A 133 -2.98 -12.81 -1.67
C THR A 133 -3.16 -11.30 -1.47
N ILE A 134 -4.08 -10.69 -2.22
CA ILE A 134 -4.42 -9.26 -2.05
C ILE A 134 -5.02 -9.01 -0.67
N ILE A 135 -6.04 -9.78 -0.28
CA ILE A 135 -6.71 -9.66 1.03
C ILE A 135 -5.71 -9.83 2.17
N LEU A 136 -4.83 -10.84 2.08
CA LEU A 136 -3.81 -11.09 3.09
C LEU A 136 -2.76 -9.97 3.12
N THR A 137 -2.41 -9.37 1.98
CA THR A 137 -1.52 -8.20 1.96
C THR A 137 -2.16 -6.99 2.64
N ILE A 138 -3.44 -6.73 2.39
CA ILE A 138 -4.20 -5.68 3.10
C ILE A 138 -4.20 -5.98 4.61
N LEU A 139 -4.47 -7.23 5.00
CA LEU A 139 -4.44 -7.64 6.40
C LEU A 139 -3.05 -7.46 7.03
N PHE A 140 -1.97 -7.77 6.30
CA PHE A 140 -0.61 -7.50 6.73
C PHE A 140 -0.37 -6.01 6.98
N LEU A 141 -0.84 -5.14 6.08
CA LEU A 141 -0.71 -3.68 6.24
C LEU A 141 -1.55 -3.16 7.41
N VAL A 142 -2.73 -3.73 7.67
CA VAL A 142 -3.56 -3.40 8.84
C VAL A 142 -2.84 -3.82 10.13
N LEU A 143 -2.33 -5.05 10.19
CA LEU A 143 -1.53 -5.52 11.32
C LEU A 143 -0.30 -4.65 11.54
N GLN A 144 0.35 -4.23 10.46
CA GLN A 144 1.46 -3.29 10.50
C GLN A 144 1.08 -1.97 11.16
N HIS A 145 -0.03 -1.39 10.75
CA HIS A 145 -0.46 -0.08 11.26
C HIS A 145 -0.69 -0.12 12.78
N TYR A 146 -1.31 -1.20 13.29
CA TYR A 146 -1.62 -1.32 14.71
C TYR A 146 -0.44 -1.80 15.57
N PHE A 147 0.36 -2.76 15.08
CA PHE A 147 1.39 -3.41 15.90
C PHE A 147 2.81 -2.92 15.65
N GLN A 148 3.06 -2.21 14.54
CA GLN A 148 4.38 -1.72 14.12
C GLN A 148 5.42 -2.85 13.97
N LEU A 149 5.62 -3.31 12.74
CA LEU A 149 6.62 -4.27 12.30
C LEU A 149 7.98 -3.86 12.84
N LYS A 150 8.66 -4.87 13.38
CA LYS A 150 10.00 -4.71 13.93
C LYS A 150 11.00 -5.30 12.97
N ILE A 151 12.07 -4.54 12.76
CA ILE A 151 13.16 -4.97 11.90
C ILE A 151 14.37 -5.25 12.78
N ALA A 152 14.82 -6.49 12.64
CA ALA A 152 16.03 -7.01 13.24
C ALA A 152 17.22 -6.19 12.72
N THR A 153 17.77 -5.32 13.57
CA THR A 153 18.85 -4.38 13.25
C THR A 153 20.05 -4.62 14.16
N PRO A 154 21.29 -4.76 13.63
CA PRO A 154 22.48 -4.90 14.47
C PRO A 154 22.57 -3.80 15.54
N ILE A 155 22.94 -4.13 16.78
CA ILE A 155 22.97 -3.17 17.91
C ILE A 155 23.76 -1.90 17.57
N GLN A 156 24.92 -2.05 16.92
CA GLN A 156 25.76 -0.92 16.51
C GLN A 156 25.01 0.04 15.57
N GLU A 157 24.24 -0.49 14.61
CA GLU A 157 23.41 0.34 13.72
C GLU A 157 22.24 0.95 14.48
N ALA A 158 21.61 0.23 15.41
CA ALA A 158 20.47 0.73 16.18
C ALA A 158 20.83 1.96 17.03
N VAL A 159 21.99 1.95 17.70
CA VAL A 159 22.48 3.10 18.48
C VAL A 159 22.71 4.32 17.57
N ILE A 160 23.28 4.10 16.38
CA ILE A 160 23.49 5.17 15.38
C ILE A 160 22.14 5.72 14.90
N ILE A 161 21.16 4.87 14.61
CA ILE A 161 19.84 5.28 14.15
C ILE A 161 19.12 6.09 15.22
N GLU A 162 19.16 5.65 16.48
CA GLU A 162 18.58 6.39 17.59
C GLU A 162 19.27 7.76 17.77
N ALA A 163 20.60 7.80 17.67
CA ALA A 163 21.35 9.06 17.70
C ALA A 163 20.95 10.00 16.55
N ILE A 164 20.76 9.48 15.34
CA ILE A 164 20.36 10.27 14.17
C ILE A 164 18.92 10.75 14.27
N LEU A 165 18.00 9.90 14.73
CA LEU A 165 16.62 10.29 15.00
C LEU A 165 16.57 11.39 16.06
N ASN A 166 17.36 11.26 17.13
CA ASN A 166 17.49 12.28 18.16
C ASN A 166 18.16 13.56 17.63
N LYS A 167 19.15 13.45 16.75
CA LYS A 167 19.80 14.59 16.09
C LYS A 167 18.82 15.31 15.16
N GLN A 168 18.07 14.60 14.34
CA GLN A 168 17.03 15.18 13.48
C GLN A 168 15.92 15.87 14.29
N LEU A 169 15.55 15.31 15.45
CA LEU A 169 14.61 15.93 16.37
C LEU A 169 15.17 17.19 17.03
N LYS A 170 16.49 17.25 17.26
CA LYS A 170 17.16 18.44 17.79
C LYS A 170 17.41 19.49 16.71
N SER A 171 17.85 19.08 15.51
CA SER A 171 18.10 19.98 14.39
C SER A 171 16.81 20.62 13.90
N SER A 172 15.68 19.91 13.87
CA SER A 172 14.38 20.55 13.58
C SER A 172 14.00 21.64 14.58
N ASN A 173 14.56 21.59 15.80
CA ASN A 173 14.35 22.62 16.82
C ASN A 173 15.45 23.71 16.79
N GLN A 174 16.64 23.43 16.24
CA GLN A 174 17.77 24.37 16.16
C GLN A 174 17.84 25.12 14.83
N GLU A 175 17.38 24.54 13.73
CA GLU A 175 17.36 25.17 12.41
C GLU A 175 16.35 26.34 12.37
N SER A 176 15.29 26.26 13.19
CA SER A 176 14.42 27.40 13.50
C SER A 176 15.14 28.51 14.25
N ASP A 177 16.13 28.18 15.09
CA ASP A 177 16.90 29.16 15.86
C ASP A 177 18.09 29.74 15.03
N SER A 178 18.73 28.95 14.17
CA SER A 178 19.91 29.36 13.39
C SER A 178 19.57 30.21 12.17
N ILE A 179 18.45 29.95 11.49
CA ILE A 179 17.95 30.81 10.39
C ILE A 179 17.57 32.19 10.94
N GLN A 180 17.07 32.27 12.18
CA GLN A 180 16.79 33.53 12.86
C GLN A 180 18.08 34.27 13.28
N ALA A 181 19.12 33.55 13.71
CA ALA A 181 20.41 34.14 14.07
C ALA A 181 21.22 34.65 12.86
N GLN A 182 21.17 33.96 11.72
CA GLN A 182 21.91 34.32 10.51
C GLN A 182 21.30 35.56 9.82
N GLN A 183 19.97 35.69 9.84
CA GLN A 183 19.27 36.90 9.36
C GLN A 183 19.45 38.12 10.28
N ALA A 184 19.77 37.93 11.56
CA ALA A 184 20.15 39.01 12.47
C ALA A 184 21.61 39.46 12.31
N ALA A 185 22.49 38.58 11.81
CA ALA A 185 23.93 38.85 11.66
C ALA A 185 24.31 39.55 10.34
N ASP A 186 23.49 39.46 9.29
CA ASP A 186 23.73 40.10 7.97
C ASP A 186 23.61 41.64 7.93
N LYS A 187 23.47 42.30 9.10
CA LYS A 187 23.60 43.77 9.22
C LYS A 187 24.95 44.23 9.80
N ILE A 188 25.88 43.31 10.02
CA ILE A 188 27.27 43.64 10.39
C ILE A 188 28.18 43.30 9.20
N PRO A 189 28.97 44.26 8.68
CA PRO A 189 29.82 44.00 7.53
C PRO A 189 30.81 42.86 7.81
N GLU A 190 30.77 41.88 6.90
CA GLU A 190 31.66 40.75 6.69
C GLU A 190 32.95 40.72 7.52
N LYS A 191 33.02 39.75 8.43
CA LYS A 191 34.29 39.13 8.79
C LYS A 191 34.17 37.63 8.60
N GLN A 192 34.92 37.12 7.62
CA GLN A 192 34.97 35.73 7.17
C GLN A 192 35.13 34.74 8.34
N THR A 193 34.11 33.93 8.58
CA THR A 193 34.20 32.68 9.36
C THR A 193 33.42 31.59 8.62
N SER A 194 34.05 30.96 7.63
CA SER A 194 33.44 29.93 6.76
C SER A 194 34.13 28.56 6.88
N ILE A 195 34.70 28.20 8.04
CA ILE A 195 35.56 27.00 8.16
C ILE A 195 34.94 25.84 8.97
N ASN A 196 33.89 26.05 9.77
CA ASN A 196 33.44 25.01 10.72
C ASN A 196 32.24 24.15 10.28
N ASP A 197 31.38 24.60 9.38
CA ASP A 197 30.16 23.85 9.01
C ASP A 197 30.44 22.73 7.98
N GLU A 198 31.47 22.86 7.13
CA GLU A 198 31.88 21.79 6.21
C GLU A 198 32.53 20.59 6.93
N VAL A 199 33.05 20.78 8.15
CA VAL A 199 33.68 19.70 8.92
C VAL A 199 32.62 18.75 9.51
N GLN A 200 31.47 19.27 9.98
CA GLN A 200 30.42 18.44 10.58
C GLN A 200 29.59 17.64 9.57
N ALA A 201 29.33 18.19 8.38
CA ALA A 201 28.64 17.44 7.32
C ALA A 201 29.48 16.24 6.82
N ASN A 202 30.81 16.37 6.88
CA ASN A 202 31.72 15.28 6.50
C ASN A 202 31.74 14.14 7.53
N ASP A 203 31.65 14.43 8.83
CA ASP A 203 31.69 13.41 9.89
C ASP A 203 30.45 12.50 9.89
N ASP A 204 29.24 13.07 9.73
CA ASP A 204 28.01 12.26 9.58
C ASP A 204 28.08 11.37 8.34
N TYR A 205 28.68 11.85 7.24
CA TYR A 205 28.85 11.08 6.01
C TYR A 205 29.88 9.96 6.16
N GLN A 206 30.92 10.15 6.98
CA GLN A 206 31.92 9.12 7.25
C GLN A 206 31.35 7.93 8.02
N ILE A 207 30.42 8.16 8.96
CA ILE A 207 29.73 7.09 9.72
C ILE A 207 28.98 6.15 8.77
N TYR A 208 28.36 6.68 7.71
CA TYR A 208 27.63 5.88 6.72
C TYR A 208 28.52 5.21 5.66
N LYS A 209 29.73 5.73 5.44
CA LYS A 209 30.64 5.24 4.38
C LYS A 209 31.07 3.79 4.61
N GLY A 210 31.05 3.30 5.85
CA GLY A 210 31.36 1.92 6.20
C GLY A 210 30.26 0.89 5.88
N SER A 211 28.99 1.30 5.78
CA SER A 211 27.84 0.38 5.58
C SER A 211 26.97 0.83 4.41
N SER A 212 27.52 0.74 3.19
CA SER A 212 26.72 0.92 1.96
C SER A 212 25.48 0.00 1.91
N LYS A 213 25.47 -1.08 2.70
CA LYS A 213 24.42 -2.10 2.80
C LYS A 213 23.37 -1.84 3.89
N SER A 214 23.52 -0.87 4.79
CA SER A 214 22.54 -0.67 5.89
C SER A 214 21.11 -0.50 5.36
N PHE A 215 20.15 -1.11 6.04
CA PHE A 215 18.72 -1.02 5.75
C PHE A 215 18.18 0.39 5.98
N TRP A 216 18.74 1.13 6.95
CA TRP A 216 18.20 2.38 7.48
C TRP A 216 18.67 3.65 6.76
N ARG A 217 19.38 3.50 5.64
CA ARG A 217 19.81 4.67 4.88
C ARG A 217 18.59 5.42 4.32
N PRO A 218 18.57 6.77 4.34
CA PRO A 218 17.45 7.56 3.85
C PRO A 218 17.02 7.22 2.41
N ASP A 219 17.98 6.93 1.52
CA ASP A 219 17.72 6.53 0.13
C ASP A 219 16.95 5.21 0.02
N LYS A 220 17.15 4.28 0.96
CA LYS A 220 16.36 3.05 1.04
C LYS A 220 15.03 3.28 1.73
N GLN A 221 14.99 4.04 2.82
CA GLN A 221 13.74 4.35 3.53
C GLN A 221 12.74 5.16 2.69
N ASN A 222 13.23 5.86 1.67
CA ASN A 222 12.40 6.55 0.68
C ASN A 222 11.77 5.61 -0.38
N GLN A 223 12.10 4.32 -0.36
CA GLN A 223 11.45 3.31 -1.19
C GLN A 223 10.04 3.02 -0.68
N ASP A 224 9.23 2.45 -1.57
CA ASP A 224 7.92 1.94 -1.20
C ASP A 224 7.98 0.93 -0.04
N TYR A 225 7.01 1.04 0.86
CA TYR A 225 6.96 0.27 2.09
C TYR A 225 6.90 -1.24 1.85
N LEU A 226 6.10 -1.70 0.88
CA LEU A 226 5.98 -3.13 0.57
C LEU A 226 7.30 -3.69 0.01
N SER A 227 8.05 -2.86 -0.73
CA SER A 227 9.40 -3.21 -1.18
C SER A 227 10.39 -3.36 -0.02
N LEU A 228 10.31 -2.48 0.99
CA LEU A 228 11.15 -2.53 2.19
C LEU A 228 10.89 -3.77 3.04
N VAL A 229 9.62 -4.14 3.19
CA VAL A 229 9.20 -5.26 4.08
C VAL A 229 9.00 -6.59 3.34
N LYS A 230 9.42 -6.66 2.08
CA LYS A 230 9.18 -7.79 1.18
C LYS A 230 9.46 -9.15 1.81
N LYS A 231 10.57 -9.31 2.55
CA LYS A 231 10.93 -10.58 3.19
C LYS A 231 9.90 -11.02 4.24
N TYR A 232 9.50 -10.10 5.12
CA TYR A 232 8.51 -10.37 6.16
C TYR A 232 7.13 -10.62 5.56
N LEU A 233 6.76 -9.83 4.57
CA LEU A 233 5.53 -9.98 3.82
C LEU A 233 5.46 -11.35 3.12
N GLN A 234 6.51 -11.77 2.40
CA GLN A 234 6.53 -13.08 1.73
C GLN A 234 6.40 -14.24 2.72
N ARG A 235 7.10 -14.20 3.86
CA ARG A 235 6.95 -15.21 4.92
C ARG A 235 5.52 -15.29 5.42
N TYR A 236 4.94 -14.15 5.76
CA TYR A 236 3.55 -14.06 6.21
C TYR A 236 2.57 -14.58 5.14
N LEU A 237 2.74 -14.17 3.89
CA LEU A 237 1.84 -14.53 2.80
C LEU A 237 1.86 -16.02 2.53
N ILE A 238 3.03 -16.66 2.42
CA ILE A 238 3.11 -18.10 2.14
C ILE A 238 2.31 -18.90 3.17
N ILE A 239 2.51 -18.62 4.45
CA ILE A 239 1.88 -19.36 5.54
C ILE A 239 0.37 -19.05 5.61
N SER A 240 0.00 -17.78 5.48
CA SER A 240 -1.40 -17.36 5.49
C SER A 240 -2.17 -17.89 4.29
N LEU A 241 -1.55 -17.94 3.10
CA LEU A 241 -2.16 -18.46 1.88
C LEU A 241 -2.45 -19.95 1.99
N VAL A 242 -1.49 -20.75 2.49
CA VAL A 242 -1.70 -22.19 2.72
C VAL A 242 -2.87 -22.41 3.67
N PHE A 243 -2.95 -21.64 4.75
CA PHE A 243 -4.06 -21.70 5.70
C PHE A 243 -5.40 -21.31 5.06
N SER A 244 -5.49 -20.13 4.45
CA SER A 244 -6.72 -19.58 3.88
C SER A 244 -7.26 -20.42 2.71
N ILE A 245 -6.39 -20.89 1.83
CA ILE A 245 -6.80 -21.75 0.71
C ILE A 245 -7.21 -23.14 1.19
N SER A 246 -6.54 -23.70 2.21
CA SER A 246 -6.98 -24.96 2.80
C SER A 246 -8.39 -24.85 3.39
N ILE A 247 -8.70 -23.76 4.12
CA ILE A 247 -10.06 -23.50 4.60
C ILE A 247 -11.04 -23.35 3.43
N TYR A 248 -10.69 -22.57 2.41
CA TYR A 248 -11.54 -22.38 1.23
C TYR A 248 -11.88 -23.72 0.56
N VAL A 249 -10.87 -24.57 0.34
CA VAL A 249 -11.02 -25.89 -0.29
C VAL A 249 -11.83 -26.85 0.60
N ILE A 250 -11.70 -26.78 1.93
CA ILE A 250 -12.54 -27.57 2.85
C ILE A 250 -14.02 -27.16 2.72
N VAL A 251 -14.29 -25.84 2.67
CA VAL A 251 -15.66 -25.29 2.60
C VAL A 251 -16.30 -25.52 1.24
N LYS A 252 -15.54 -25.38 0.14
CA LYS A 252 -16.05 -25.54 -1.24
C LYS A 252 -15.84 -26.92 -1.83
N GLY A 253 -15.12 -27.80 -1.14
CA GLY A 253 -14.77 -29.13 -1.61
C GLY A 253 -15.98 -30.06 -1.73
N GLU A 254 -16.01 -30.83 -2.81
CA GLU A 254 -17.08 -31.77 -3.15
C GLU A 254 -17.27 -32.83 -2.05
N GLU A 255 -18.47 -33.37 -1.92
CA GLU A 255 -18.72 -34.50 -1.01
C GLU A 255 -18.04 -35.76 -1.55
N THR A 256 -17.39 -36.48 -0.65
CA THR A 256 -16.78 -37.77 -0.96
C THR A 256 -17.88 -38.80 -1.21
N PRO A 257 -17.82 -39.57 -2.31
CA PRO A 257 -18.70 -40.71 -2.48
C PRO A 257 -18.59 -41.67 -1.29
N LYS A 258 -19.73 -42.18 -0.80
CA LYS A 258 -19.76 -43.10 0.34
C LYS A 258 -18.82 -44.29 0.08
N GLY A 259 -17.99 -44.63 1.07
CA GLY A 259 -17.04 -45.75 1.00
C GLY A 259 -15.69 -45.44 0.34
N LYS A 260 -15.47 -44.21 -0.15
CA LYS A 260 -14.16 -43.78 -0.67
C LYS A 260 -13.38 -42.96 0.38
N LEU A 261 -12.05 -42.99 0.30
CA LEU A 261 -11.14 -42.28 1.20
C LEU A 261 -11.01 -40.80 0.80
N SER A 262 -11.47 -39.87 1.62
CA SER A 262 -11.44 -38.45 1.26
C SER A 262 -10.04 -37.83 1.34
N TYR A 263 -9.72 -36.95 0.38
CA TYR A 263 -8.53 -36.09 0.45
C TYR A 263 -8.69 -34.99 1.53
N LYS A 264 -9.92 -34.74 2.01
CA LYS A 264 -10.23 -33.69 2.99
C LYS A 264 -9.46 -33.83 4.29
N TYR A 265 -9.16 -35.05 4.74
CA TYR A 265 -8.44 -35.27 6.00
C TYR A 265 -7.06 -34.62 6.00
N SER A 266 -6.30 -34.78 4.91
CA SER A 266 -4.97 -34.16 4.78
C SER A 266 -5.06 -32.65 4.71
N VAL A 267 -6.08 -32.11 4.01
CA VAL A 267 -6.29 -30.66 3.96
C VAL A 267 -6.70 -30.09 5.33
N ILE A 268 -7.46 -30.83 6.14
CA ILE A 268 -7.79 -30.45 7.52
C ILE A 268 -6.55 -30.42 8.40
N ILE A 269 -5.70 -31.45 8.33
CA ILE A 269 -4.42 -31.50 9.05
C ILE A 269 -3.55 -30.32 8.63
N LEU A 270 -3.41 -30.08 7.32
CA LEU A 270 -2.67 -28.95 6.77
C LEU A 270 -3.21 -27.60 7.26
N ALA A 271 -4.52 -27.40 7.26
CA ALA A 271 -5.16 -26.18 7.75
C ALA A 271 -4.87 -25.95 9.24
N ALA A 272 -4.97 -27.01 10.06
CA ALA A 272 -4.69 -26.92 11.49
C ALA A 272 -3.21 -26.59 11.77
N LEU A 273 -2.28 -27.31 11.13
CA LEU A 273 -0.84 -27.08 11.29
C LEU A 273 -0.42 -25.70 10.78
N SER A 274 -0.90 -25.29 9.59
CA SER A 274 -0.62 -23.95 9.04
C SER A 274 -1.20 -22.82 9.88
N SER A 275 -2.35 -23.02 10.54
CA SER A 275 -2.90 -22.06 11.51
C SER A 275 -1.96 -21.85 12.70
N LEU A 276 -1.40 -22.93 13.25
CA LEU A 276 -0.42 -22.83 14.34
C LEU A 276 0.84 -22.10 13.89
N VAL A 277 1.38 -22.42 12.70
CA VAL A 277 2.53 -21.72 12.12
C VAL A 277 2.20 -20.24 11.86
N LEU A 278 0.97 -19.92 11.44
CA LEU A 278 0.52 -18.56 11.22
C LEU A 278 0.52 -17.76 12.52
N ILE A 279 -0.02 -18.31 13.61
CA ILE A 279 0.00 -17.68 14.93
C ILE A 279 1.44 -17.43 15.38
N HIS A 280 2.32 -18.43 15.26
CA HIS A 280 3.75 -18.28 15.52
C HIS A 280 4.36 -17.15 14.67
N THR A 281 4.01 -17.07 13.39
CA THR A 281 4.56 -16.05 12.49
C THR A 281 4.06 -14.65 12.85
N LEU A 282 2.79 -14.50 13.21
CA LEU A 282 2.22 -13.23 13.66
C LEU A 282 2.88 -12.75 14.96
N LEU A 283 3.07 -13.66 15.91
CA LEU A 283 3.74 -13.38 17.18
C LEU A 283 5.20 -12.94 16.95
N ASP A 284 5.93 -13.66 16.10
CA ASP A 284 7.34 -13.36 15.76
C ASP A 284 7.50 -12.01 15.05
N ILE A 285 6.62 -11.71 14.08
CA ILE A 285 6.72 -10.50 13.26
C ILE A 285 6.29 -9.23 14.01
N TYR A 286 5.22 -9.31 14.81
CA TYR A 286 4.54 -8.11 15.34
C TYR A 286 4.70 -7.89 16.83
N THR A 287 5.13 -8.88 17.63
CA THR A 287 5.21 -8.70 19.09
C THR A 287 6.62 -8.32 19.57
N LYS A 288 6.69 -7.76 20.78
CA LYS A 288 7.97 -7.43 21.44
C LYS A 288 8.55 -8.59 22.25
N ILE A 289 7.89 -9.74 22.23
CA ILE A 289 8.17 -10.83 23.16
C ILE A 289 9.46 -11.53 22.72
N LEU A 290 10.42 -11.62 23.63
CA LEU A 290 11.58 -12.50 23.45
C LEU A 290 11.10 -13.92 23.73
N PHE A 291 11.01 -14.73 22.67
CA PHE A 291 10.52 -16.09 22.79
C PHE A 291 11.55 -16.99 23.49
N SER A 292 11.06 -17.84 24.41
CA SER A 292 11.88 -18.87 25.07
C SER A 292 12.28 -19.97 24.08
N TYR A 293 13.32 -20.74 24.42
CA TYR A 293 13.79 -21.88 23.64
C TYR A 293 12.66 -22.88 23.24
N TRP A 294 11.67 -23.07 24.12
CA TRP A 294 10.50 -23.94 23.86
C TRP A 294 9.68 -23.52 22.63
N TYR A 295 9.65 -22.23 22.32
CA TYR A 295 8.94 -21.70 21.15
C TYR A 295 9.56 -22.17 19.83
N ASN A 296 10.88 -22.27 19.77
CA ASN A 296 11.59 -22.78 18.59
C ASN A 296 11.40 -24.30 18.48
N ILE A 297 11.39 -25.02 19.62
CA ILE A 297 11.10 -26.46 19.63
C ILE A 297 9.69 -26.73 19.09
N SER A 298 8.67 -26.01 19.57
CA SER A 298 7.29 -26.23 19.12
C SER A 298 7.15 -25.98 17.62
N LEU A 299 7.79 -24.93 17.10
CA LEU A 299 7.79 -24.63 15.68
C LEU A 299 8.45 -25.76 14.85
N ASN A 300 9.58 -26.30 15.31
CA ASN A 300 10.25 -27.43 14.66
C ASN A 300 9.40 -28.70 14.66
N VAL A 301 8.69 -28.98 15.76
CA VAL A 301 7.74 -30.10 15.85
C VAL A 301 6.61 -29.93 14.84
N ILE A 302 6.03 -28.73 14.74
CA ILE A 302 4.96 -28.43 13.76
C ILE A 302 5.47 -28.64 12.33
N TYR A 303 6.68 -28.18 12.00
CA TYR A 303 7.27 -28.44 10.68
C TYR A 303 7.52 -29.93 10.42
N GLY A 304 7.96 -30.70 11.41
CA GLY A 304 8.10 -32.15 11.30
C GLY A 304 6.76 -32.83 10.98
N LEU A 305 5.67 -32.40 11.62
CA LEU A 305 4.32 -32.89 11.34
C LEU A 305 3.83 -32.48 9.94
N MET A 306 4.13 -31.26 9.48
CA MET A 306 3.80 -30.84 8.11
C MET A 306 4.55 -31.68 7.07
N VAL A 307 5.81 -32.03 7.30
CA VAL A 307 6.57 -32.92 6.41
C VAL A 307 5.96 -34.31 6.36
N LEU A 308 5.53 -34.85 7.50
CA LEU A 308 4.83 -36.13 7.55
C LEU A 308 3.51 -36.09 6.77
N ASP A 309 2.74 -35.01 6.92
CA ASP A 309 1.49 -34.77 6.18
C ASP A 309 1.75 -34.67 4.66
N ILE A 310 2.85 -34.02 4.24
CA ILE A 310 3.26 -33.99 2.81
C ILE A 310 3.52 -35.40 2.27
N PHE A 311 4.22 -36.26 3.02
CA PHE A 311 4.42 -37.66 2.60
C PHE A 311 3.09 -38.41 2.48
N PHE A 312 2.16 -38.18 3.42
CA PHE A 312 0.83 -38.75 3.37
C PHE A 312 0.02 -38.25 2.16
N MET A 313 0.09 -36.96 1.85
CA MET A 313 -0.52 -36.39 0.64
C MET A 313 0.08 -37.01 -0.62
N CYS A 314 1.40 -37.21 -0.69
CA CYS A 314 2.06 -37.84 -1.84
C CYS A 314 1.56 -39.28 -2.03
N PHE A 315 1.39 -40.02 -0.94
CA PHE A 315 0.78 -41.34 -0.98
C PHE A 315 -0.66 -41.25 -1.53
N GLN A 316 -1.48 -40.33 -1.01
CA GLN A 316 -2.85 -40.14 -1.49
C GLN A 316 -2.92 -39.78 -2.98
N THR A 317 -2.09 -38.86 -3.48
CA THR A 317 -2.12 -38.42 -4.88
C THR A 317 -1.63 -39.49 -5.87
N ILE A 318 -0.88 -40.49 -5.39
CA ILE A 318 -0.42 -41.64 -6.19
C ILE A 318 -1.46 -42.77 -6.18
N PHE A 319 -2.03 -43.11 -5.01
CA PHE A 319 -2.81 -44.33 -4.84
C PHE A 319 -4.33 -44.14 -4.88
N LEU A 320 -4.86 -42.95 -4.62
CA LEU A 320 -6.30 -42.72 -4.63
C LEU A 320 -6.81 -42.42 -6.04
N GLU A 321 -8.01 -42.92 -6.34
CA GLU A 321 -8.69 -42.61 -7.59
C GLU A 321 -9.02 -41.11 -7.74
N LYS A 322 -9.37 -40.70 -8.96
CA LYS A 322 -9.72 -39.32 -9.30
C LYS A 322 -11.14 -38.99 -8.83
N TYR A 323 -11.29 -38.56 -7.58
CA TYR A 323 -12.50 -37.89 -7.06
C TYR A 323 -12.09 -36.67 -6.24
N GLU A 324 -13.01 -35.72 -6.02
CA GLU A 324 -12.75 -34.43 -5.35
C GLU A 324 -11.69 -33.57 -6.06
N ASN A 325 -11.94 -33.20 -7.32
CA ASN A 325 -10.92 -32.57 -8.17
C ASN A 325 -10.34 -31.29 -7.58
N LEU A 326 -11.17 -30.46 -6.92
CA LEU A 326 -10.69 -29.22 -6.28
C LEU A 326 -9.70 -29.52 -5.14
N THR A 327 -10.02 -30.47 -4.26
CA THR A 327 -9.15 -30.89 -3.15
C THR A 327 -7.85 -31.48 -3.68
N ARG A 328 -7.95 -32.34 -4.70
CA ARG A 328 -6.79 -32.97 -5.35
C ARG A 328 -5.86 -31.95 -6.00
N TYR A 329 -6.40 -30.93 -6.69
CA TYR A 329 -5.59 -29.85 -7.27
C TYR A 329 -4.85 -29.05 -6.20
N TRP A 330 -5.51 -28.74 -5.09
CA TRP A 330 -4.86 -28.05 -3.99
C TRP A 330 -3.70 -28.86 -3.39
N LEU A 331 -3.92 -30.16 -3.13
CA LEU A 331 -2.86 -31.04 -2.64
C LEU A 331 -1.66 -31.08 -3.61
N LEU A 332 -1.94 -31.19 -4.90
CA LEU A 332 -0.90 -31.19 -5.93
C LEU A 332 -0.09 -29.88 -5.94
N ILE A 333 -0.78 -28.73 -5.90
CA ILE A 333 -0.14 -27.41 -5.82
C ILE A 333 0.72 -27.31 -4.55
N PHE A 334 0.20 -27.73 -3.40
CA PHE A 334 0.94 -27.67 -2.13
C PHE A 334 2.20 -28.55 -2.14
N GLN A 335 2.12 -29.77 -2.67
CA GLN A 335 3.29 -30.64 -2.89
C GLN A 335 4.36 -29.94 -3.73
N PHE A 336 3.95 -29.26 -4.81
CA PHE A 336 4.88 -28.52 -5.65
C PHE A 336 5.39 -27.21 -5.03
N ILE A 337 4.63 -26.55 -4.14
CA ILE A 337 5.13 -25.43 -3.33
C ILE A 337 6.29 -25.92 -2.45
N PHE A 338 6.14 -27.07 -1.81
CA PHE A 338 7.19 -27.67 -0.99
C PHE A 338 8.41 -28.08 -1.84
N LEU A 339 8.21 -28.70 -3.00
CA LEU A 339 9.30 -29.02 -3.92
C LEU A 339 10.05 -27.76 -4.38
N ALA A 340 9.33 -26.71 -4.75
CA ALA A 340 9.90 -25.43 -5.17
C ALA A 340 10.73 -24.79 -4.04
N TYR A 341 10.28 -24.92 -2.79
CA TYR A 341 11.03 -24.47 -1.62
C TYR A 341 12.35 -25.24 -1.44
N ILE A 342 12.34 -26.57 -1.62
CA ILE A 342 13.57 -27.39 -1.60
C ILE A 342 14.55 -26.97 -2.70
N LEU A 343 14.06 -26.76 -3.92
CA LEU A 343 14.88 -26.33 -5.06
C LEU A 343 15.55 -24.97 -4.78
N ALA A 344 14.81 -24.05 -4.16
CA ALA A 344 15.34 -22.76 -3.75
C ALA A 344 16.46 -22.88 -2.71
N TYR A 345 16.22 -23.69 -1.67
CA TYR A 345 17.20 -23.95 -0.64
C TYR A 345 18.47 -24.58 -1.22
N LEU A 346 18.32 -25.52 -2.15
CA LEU A 346 19.45 -26.13 -2.87
C LEU A 346 20.22 -25.09 -3.70
N THR A 347 19.50 -24.18 -4.37
CA THR A 347 20.11 -23.09 -5.16
C THR A 347 20.90 -22.15 -4.27
N ASP A 348 20.35 -21.76 -3.12
CA ASP A 348 21.05 -20.92 -2.13
C ASP A 348 22.29 -21.62 -1.57
N PHE A 349 22.19 -22.92 -1.25
CA PHE A 349 23.31 -23.73 -0.80
C PHE A 349 24.43 -23.80 -1.85
N ILE A 350 24.07 -23.99 -3.13
CA ILE A 350 25.04 -23.99 -4.24
C ILE A 350 25.69 -22.60 -4.39
N ALA A 351 24.90 -21.52 -4.30
CA ALA A 351 25.41 -20.16 -4.38
C ALA A 351 26.41 -19.86 -3.25
N GLU A 352 26.13 -20.31 -2.02
CA GLU A 352 27.06 -20.20 -0.89
C GLU A 352 28.37 -20.95 -1.16
N LYS A 353 28.30 -22.16 -1.73
CA LYS A 353 29.50 -22.95 -2.08
C LYS A 353 30.34 -22.32 -3.19
N ILE A 354 29.75 -21.52 -4.07
CA ILE A 354 30.46 -20.79 -5.15
C ILE A 354 31.18 -19.54 -4.59
N GLY A 355 31.12 -19.29 -3.28
CA GLY A 355 31.80 -18.16 -2.64
C GLY A 355 30.99 -16.87 -2.68
N TYR A 356 29.67 -16.97 -2.89
CA TYR A 356 28.81 -15.82 -2.73
C TYR A 356 28.63 -15.48 -1.26
N GLU A 357 29.07 -14.29 -0.86
CA GLU A 357 28.94 -13.79 0.50
C GLU A 357 27.47 -13.86 0.92
N LYS A 358 27.18 -14.52 2.05
CA LYS A 358 25.85 -14.58 2.68
C LYS A 358 25.38 -13.16 2.97
N GLN A 359 24.78 -12.48 1.99
CA GLN A 359 24.16 -11.17 2.19
C GLN A 359 22.89 -11.26 3.06
N PHE A 360 22.42 -12.47 3.38
CA PHE A 360 21.06 -12.70 3.89
C PHE A 360 20.94 -13.23 5.31
N PHE A 361 22.01 -13.75 5.90
CA PHE A 361 21.99 -14.28 7.27
C PHE A 361 22.93 -13.44 8.13
N ILE A 362 22.41 -12.32 8.64
CA ILE A 362 23.02 -11.64 9.78
C ILE A 362 23.01 -12.67 10.92
N ASN A 363 24.20 -13.04 11.41
CA ASN A 363 24.30 -13.83 12.63
C ASN A 363 23.45 -13.14 13.71
N GLN A 364 22.54 -13.89 14.33
CA GLN A 364 21.55 -13.34 15.26
C GLN A 364 22.16 -12.78 16.55
N ASP A 365 23.46 -12.99 16.77
CA ASP A 365 24.17 -12.47 17.92
C ASP A 365 24.32 -10.94 17.80
N GLY A 366 23.66 -10.22 18.72
CA GLY A 366 23.77 -8.77 18.82
C GLY A 366 22.78 -7.97 17.96
N VAL A 367 21.55 -8.47 17.79
CA VAL A 367 20.50 -7.79 17.02
C VAL A 367 19.42 -7.20 17.95
N THR A 368 19.01 -5.96 17.69
CA THR A 368 17.91 -5.25 18.35
C THR A 368 16.76 -5.01 17.38
N ASN A 369 15.54 -5.15 17.88
CA ASN A 369 14.32 -4.97 17.10
C ASN A 369 13.88 -3.49 17.10
N VAL A 370 14.16 -2.78 16.02
CA VAL A 370 13.76 -1.37 15.83
C VAL A 370 12.41 -1.33 15.10
N PRO A 371 11.40 -0.61 15.61
CA PRO A 371 10.11 -0.50 14.94
C PRO A 371 10.25 0.30 13.64
N LEU A 372 9.77 -0.26 12.54
CA LEU A 372 9.69 0.44 11.26
C LEU A 372 8.57 1.48 11.33
N ARG A 373 8.94 2.74 11.49
CA ARG A 373 7.99 3.85 11.40
C ARG A 373 7.78 4.18 9.94
N HIS A 374 6.55 4.05 9.47
CA HIS A 374 6.18 4.55 8.16
C HIS A 374 6.43 6.06 8.16
N HIS A 375 7.35 6.54 7.31
CA HIS A 375 7.58 7.96 7.10
C HIS A 375 6.36 8.56 6.41
N PHE A 376 5.30 8.81 7.17
CA PHE A 376 4.27 9.72 6.71
C PHE A 376 4.90 11.10 6.64
N ILE A 377 4.75 11.75 5.49
CA ILE A 377 5.49 12.94 5.11
C ILE A 377 5.26 14.01 6.19
N LYS A 378 6.36 14.49 6.80
CA LYS A 378 6.33 15.51 7.86
C LYS A 378 6.06 16.91 7.33
N THR A 379 6.12 17.12 6.02
CA THR A 379 5.93 18.41 5.36
C THR A 379 4.62 18.39 4.57
N VAL A 380 3.74 19.35 4.80
CA VAL A 380 2.56 19.53 3.95
C VAL A 380 3.01 20.22 2.66
N THR A 381 2.87 19.53 1.54
CA THR A 381 3.03 20.16 0.22
C THR A 381 1.66 20.56 -0.28
N LEU A 382 1.43 21.87 -0.37
CA LEU A 382 0.16 22.42 -0.85
C LEU A 382 0.22 22.57 -2.37
N ASN A 383 -0.80 22.06 -3.06
CA ASN A 383 -1.09 22.40 -4.44
C ASN A 383 -2.02 23.63 -4.48
N VAL A 384 -2.08 24.30 -5.63
CA VAL A 384 -2.94 25.47 -5.81
C VAL A 384 -4.37 25.01 -6.05
N ASP A 385 -5.08 24.76 -4.96
CA ASP A 385 -6.48 24.37 -4.94
C ASP A 385 -7.27 25.24 -3.93
N ILE A 386 -8.60 25.27 -4.05
CA ILE A 386 -9.43 26.15 -3.19
C ILE A 386 -9.34 25.76 -1.71
N TYR A 387 -9.13 24.47 -1.41
CA TYR A 387 -9.00 23.99 -0.04
C TYR A 387 -7.68 24.45 0.57
N ALA A 388 -6.57 24.37 -0.16
CA ALA A 388 -5.25 24.86 0.22
C ALA A 388 -5.24 26.37 0.43
N ILE A 389 -5.85 27.14 -0.48
CA ILE A 389 -6.00 28.61 -0.35
C ILE A 389 -6.73 28.97 0.94
N THR A 390 -7.87 28.31 1.21
CA THR A 390 -8.63 28.52 2.44
C THR A 390 -7.85 28.07 3.68
N PHE A 391 -7.12 26.95 3.60
CA PHE A 391 -6.33 26.42 4.70
C PHE A 391 -5.20 27.36 5.10
N VAL A 392 -4.45 27.88 4.11
CA VAL A 392 -3.40 28.89 4.32
C VAL A 392 -3.98 30.18 4.89
N SER A 393 -5.18 30.56 4.45
CA SER A 393 -5.88 31.73 4.98
C SER A 393 -6.08 31.63 6.50
N PHE A 394 -6.61 30.49 6.98
CA PHE A 394 -6.79 30.27 8.41
C PHE A 394 -5.48 30.05 9.16
N GLN A 395 -4.49 29.41 8.55
CA GLN A 395 -3.17 29.22 9.15
C GLN A 395 -2.49 30.58 9.44
N ARG A 396 -2.63 31.55 8.52
CA ARG A 396 -2.10 32.91 8.71
C ARG A 396 -2.84 33.67 9.81
N LEU A 397 -4.17 33.54 9.89
CA LEU A 397 -4.94 34.13 10.98
C LEU A 397 -4.53 33.55 12.34
N ASP A 398 -4.32 32.23 12.42
CA ASP A 398 -3.82 31.59 13.64
C ASP A 398 -2.43 32.08 14.03
N ALA A 399 -1.53 32.23 13.06
CA ALA A 399 -0.18 32.73 13.27
C ALA A 399 -0.13 34.23 13.63
N SER A 400 -1.16 35.01 13.27
CA SER A 400 -1.24 36.44 13.58
C SER A 400 -1.70 36.73 15.02
N LEU A 401 -2.33 35.76 15.67
CA LEU A 401 -2.74 35.89 17.07
C LEU A 401 -1.54 35.64 18.00
N PRO A 402 -1.45 36.36 19.13
CA PRO A 402 -0.39 36.13 20.10
C PRO A 402 -0.42 34.68 20.57
N GLN A 403 0.74 34.02 20.56
CA GLN A 403 0.85 32.65 21.06
C GLN A 403 0.52 32.68 22.56
N ILE A 404 -0.61 32.03 22.92
CA ILE A 404 -0.95 31.82 24.31
C ILE A 404 0.14 30.88 24.86
N ASP A 405 1.05 31.42 25.67
CA ASP A 405 2.09 30.66 26.37
C ASP A 405 1.45 29.77 27.44
N ILE A 406 0.76 28.71 27.02
CA ILE A 406 0.17 27.71 27.91
C ILE A 406 1.29 27.00 28.72
N GLN A 407 2.53 27.05 28.24
CA GLN A 407 3.69 26.53 28.98
C GLN A 407 4.08 27.38 30.20
N LYS A 408 3.72 28.68 30.24
CA LYS A 408 4.00 29.54 31.40
C LYS A 408 3.18 29.15 32.64
N GLU A 409 2.01 28.53 32.46
CA GLU A 409 1.19 28.05 33.59
C GLU A 409 1.66 26.72 34.19
N GLU A 410 2.34 25.85 33.41
CA GLU A 410 2.74 24.51 33.89
C GLU A 410 4.17 24.45 34.46
N GLN A 411 5.07 25.38 34.13
CA GLN A 411 6.46 25.38 34.66
C GLN A 411 7.03 26.81 34.85
N PRO A 412 6.81 27.46 36.01
CA PRO A 412 7.30 28.82 36.27
C PRO A 412 8.83 28.98 36.22
N ASN A 413 9.61 27.89 36.34
CA ASN A 413 11.08 27.97 36.33
C ASN A 413 11.75 27.88 34.94
N LYS A 414 10.98 27.74 33.84
CA LYS A 414 11.52 27.78 32.46
C LYS A 414 11.45 29.17 31.79
N GLU A 415 10.97 30.16 32.54
CA GLU A 415 10.63 31.51 32.08
C GLU A 415 11.82 32.23 31.41
N TYR A 416 13.06 31.92 31.81
CA TYR A 416 14.26 32.61 31.32
C TYR A 416 14.73 32.16 29.92
N LEU A 417 14.39 30.95 29.47
CA LEU A 417 14.79 30.44 28.15
C LEU A 417 13.75 30.78 27.06
N LEU A 418 12.46 30.73 27.38
CA LEU A 418 11.38 31.03 26.44
C LEU A 418 11.20 32.54 26.18
N GLN A 419 11.43 33.40 27.19
CA GLN A 419 11.33 34.85 27.02
C GLN A 419 12.47 35.44 26.15
N LYS A 420 13.56 34.68 25.96
CA LYS A 420 14.62 35.02 25.01
C LYS A 420 14.23 34.65 23.57
N GLN A 421 13.61 33.48 23.36
CA GLN A 421 13.08 33.07 22.04
C GLN A 421 11.91 33.92 21.53
N SER A 422 11.02 34.41 22.41
CA SER A 422 9.84 35.19 21.98
C SER A 422 10.19 36.61 21.50
N LYS A 423 11.19 37.25 22.10
CA LYS A 423 11.67 38.58 21.66
C LYS A 423 12.41 38.52 20.32
N ASP A 424 13.05 37.39 20.03
CA ASP A 424 13.76 37.17 18.77
C ASP A 424 12.80 36.83 17.60
N GLN A 425 11.66 36.17 17.88
CA GLN A 425 10.59 35.95 16.90
C GLN A 425 9.79 37.22 16.55
N GLU A 426 9.55 38.14 17.49
CA GLU A 426 8.89 39.42 17.21
C GLU A 426 9.77 40.37 16.38
N ALA A 427 11.10 40.33 16.53
CA ALA A 427 12.01 41.14 15.73
C ALA A 427 12.22 40.64 14.29
N ALA A 428 12.06 39.32 14.04
CA ALA A 428 12.20 38.72 12.72
C ALA A 428 11.02 39.00 11.77
N ASN A 429 9.83 39.31 12.29
CA ASN A 429 8.64 39.61 11.49
C ASN A 429 8.50 41.08 11.06
N ILE A 430 9.42 41.98 11.48
CA ILE A 430 9.28 43.45 11.28
C ILE A 430 10.10 43.98 10.07
N ASN A 431 10.91 43.16 9.38
CA ASN A 431 11.63 43.60 8.15
C ASN A 431 11.04 43.06 6.84
N ILE A 432 9.73 42.76 6.82
CA ILE A 432 9.01 42.73 5.54
C ILE A 432 8.83 44.20 5.17
N ASN A 433 9.57 44.67 4.16
CA ASN A 433 9.48 46.01 3.60
C ASN A 433 8.03 46.53 3.64
N ASP A 434 7.85 47.79 4.05
CA ASP A 434 6.59 48.55 4.12
C ASP A 434 5.78 48.65 2.81
N GLY A 435 6.07 47.80 1.81
CA GLY A 435 5.19 47.51 0.69
C GLY A 435 4.00 46.66 1.16
N GLU A 436 2.98 47.35 1.66
CA GLU A 436 1.59 46.91 1.73
C GLU A 436 1.42 45.47 2.27
N ILE A 437 1.61 45.28 3.59
CA ILE A 437 1.19 44.07 4.29
C ILE A 437 -0.33 44.00 4.18
N VAL A 438 -0.83 43.35 3.12
CA VAL A 438 -2.23 43.02 2.99
C VAL A 438 -2.52 41.96 4.05
N HIS A 439 -2.96 42.41 5.22
CA HIS A 439 -3.39 41.52 6.29
C HIS A 439 -4.55 40.67 5.78
N ASN A 440 -4.34 39.36 5.71
CA ASN A 440 -5.41 38.42 5.43
C ASN A 440 -6.50 38.63 6.49
N THR A 441 -7.66 39.14 6.07
CA THR A 441 -8.73 39.51 7.00
C THR A 441 -9.57 38.28 7.34
N GLU A 442 -10.18 38.27 8.54
CA GLU A 442 -11.13 37.20 8.91
C GLU A 442 -12.30 37.09 7.91
N GLY A 443 -12.72 38.23 7.33
CA GLY A 443 -13.72 38.27 6.28
C GLY A 443 -13.30 37.52 5.01
N GLU A 444 -12.04 37.65 4.58
CA GLU A 444 -11.50 36.93 3.42
C GLU A 444 -11.41 35.43 3.69
N ALA A 445 -10.88 35.01 4.84
CA ALA A 445 -10.79 33.60 5.20
C ALA A 445 -12.17 32.92 5.28
N ASN A 446 -13.17 33.60 5.88
CA ASN A 446 -14.54 33.10 5.93
C ASN A 446 -15.21 33.06 4.56
N LYS A 447 -14.91 34.02 3.67
CA LYS A 447 -15.37 33.98 2.27
C LYS A 447 -14.77 32.78 1.54
N ASN A 448 -13.47 32.54 1.68
CA ASN A 448 -12.79 31.39 1.10
C ASN A 448 -13.37 30.07 1.65
N PHE A 449 -13.67 29.99 2.94
CA PHE A 449 -14.34 28.83 3.55
C PHE A 449 -15.71 28.54 2.94
N SER A 450 -16.56 29.58 2.83
CA SER A 450 -17.88 29.46 2.21
C SER A 450 -17.78 29.01 0.75
N ASN A 451 -16.79 29.53 0.01
CA ASN A 451 -16.53 29.09 -1.36
C ASN A 451 -16.10 27.62 -1.42
N SER A 452 -15.17 27.16 -0.56
CA SER A 452 -14.79 25.75 -0.47
C SER A 452 -16.00 24.85 -0.18
N ALA A 453 -16.85 25.24 0.77
CA ALA A 453 -18.05 24.48 1.12
C ALA A 453 -19.07 24.44 -0.04
N PHE A 454 -19.23 25.55 -0.76
CA PHE A 454 -20.10 25.63 -1.93
C PHE A 454 -19.59 24.75 -3.09
N ILE A 455 -18.28 24.76 -3.36
CA ILE A 455 -17.66 23.90 -4.37
C ILE A 455 -17.78 22.43 -4.00
N PHE A 456 -17.53 22.07 -2.74
CA PHE A 456 -17.75 20.72 -2.24
C PHE A 456 -19.21 20.28 -2.44
N LEU A 457 -20.18 21.15 -2.16
CA LEU A 457 -21.60 20.85 -2.36
C LEU A 457 -21.94 20.65 -3.85
N ILE A 458 -21.39 21.47 -4.75
CA ILE A 458 -21.56 21.29 -6.21
C ILE A 458 -20.98 19.96 -6.64
N GLN A 459 -19.76 19.63 -6.22
CA GLN A 459 -19.11 18.37 -6.55
C GLN A 459 -19.93 17.18 -6.05
N ALA A 460 -20.38 17.21 -4.80
CA ALA A 460 -21.24 16.18 -4.22
C ALA A 460 -22.58 16.05 -4.95
N LEU A 461 -23.20 17.16 -5.36
CA LEU A 461 -24.45 17.17 -6.11
C LEU A 461 -24.27 16.59 -7.51
N LEU A 462 -23.19 16.94 -8.22
CA LEU A 462 -22.88 16.37 -9.53
C LEU A 462 -22.66 14.86 -9.43
N VAL A 463 -21.88 14.42 -8.45
CA VAL A 463 -21.66 12.99 -8.15
C VAL A 463 -23.00 12.28 -7.85
N PHE A 464 -23.87 12.90 -7.06
CA PHE A 464 -25.20 12.37 -6.74
C PHE A 464 -26.12 12.27 -7.98
N LEU A 465 -26.16 13.32 -8.81
CA LEU A 465 -26.99 13.33 -10.03
C LEU A 465 -26.55 12.25 -11.01
N VAL A 466 -25.24 12.02 -11.11
CA VAL A 466 -24.70 10.93 -11.90
C VAL A 466 -25.18 9.59 -11.34
N LEU A 467 -25.04 9.35 -10.03
CA LEU A 467 -25.57 8.13 -9.40
C LEU A 467 -27.07 7.90 -9.63
N ASP A 468 -27.89 8.95 -9.52
CA ASP A 468 -29.35 8.87 -9.76
C ASP A 468 -29.66 8.48 -11.21
N GLN A 469 -28.94 9.05 -12.18
CA GLN A 469 -29.08 8.69 -13.58
C GLN A 469 -28.77 7.20 -13.83
N PHE A 470 -27.79 6.65 -13.12
CA PHE A 470 -27.43 5.24 -13.25
C PHE A 470 -28.44 4.29 -12.63
N LYS A 471 -29.02 4.65 -11.48
CA LYS A 471 -30.07 3.86 -10.83
C LYS A 471 -31.32 3.68 -11.71
N LYS A 472 -31.58 4.62 -12.63
CA LYS A 472 -32.75 4.59 -13.53
C LYS A 472 -32.54 3.75 -14.79
N LYS A 473 -31.30 3.42 -15.15
CA LYS A 473 -31.05 2.53 -16.30
C LYS A 473 -31.38 1.10 -15.90
N GLU A 474 -32.35 0.51 -16.61
CA GLU A 474 -32.67 -0.91 -16.47
C GLU A 474 -31.39 -1.73 -16.71
N ALA A 475 -31.16 -2.74 -15.87
CA ALA A 475 -29.97 -3.57 -15.91
C ALA A 475 -29.92 -4.34 -17.24
N GLN A 476 -29.26 -3.77 -18.24
CA GLN A 476 -28.96 -4.49 -19.48
C GLN A 476 -27.93 -5.56 -19.15
N GLU A 477 -28.10 -6.76 -19.72
CA GLU A 477 -27.09 -7.82 -19.60
C GLU A 477 -25.77 -7.35 -20.24
N ILE A 478 -24.79 -7.00 -19.40
CA ILE A 478 -23.50 -6.51 -19.87
C ILE A 478 -22.63 -7.71 -20.22
N LYS A 479 -22.37 -7.91 -21.52
CA LYS A 479 -21.37 -8.88 -21.97
C LYS A 479 -19.96 -8.33 -21.71
N VAL A 480 -19.33 -8.77 -20.63
CA VAL A 480 -17.96 -8.36 -20.28
C VAL A 480 -16.95 -8.92 -21.30
N THR A 481 -16.42 -8.06 -22.15
CA THR A 481 -15.31 -8.39 -23.07
C THR A 481 -13.96 -8.03 -22.47
N PHE A 482 -12.88 -8.66 -22.94
CA PHE A 482 -11.52 -8.33 -22.49
C PHE A 482 -11.16 -6.85 -22.74
N ALA A 483 -11.53 -6.30 -23.89
CA ALA A 483 -11.29 -4.89 -24.22
C ALA A 483 -12.03 -3.95 -23.27
N LEU A 484 -13.28 -4.28 -22.91
CA LEU A 484 -14.06 -3.53 -21.93
C LEU A 484 -13.39 -3.56 -20.55
N LEU A 485 -13.04 -4.74 -20.05
CA LEU A 485 -12.38 -4.90 -18.75
C LEU A 485 -11.04 -4.15 -18.70
N LEU A 486 -10.21 -4.28 -19.74
CA LEU A 486 -8.93 -3.57 -19.84
C LEU A 486 -9.14 -2.05 -19.81
N THR A 487 -10.12 -1.54 -20.55
CA THR A 487 -10.44 -0.10 -20.57
C THR A 487 -10.86 0.38 -19.17
N ARG A 488 -11.73 -0.37 -18.48
CA ARG A 488 -12.16 -0.06 -17.11
C ARG A 488 -10.96 0.04 -16.15
N ILE A 489 -10.02 -0.91 -16.23
CA ILE A 489 -8.82 -0.91 -15.38
C ILE A 489 -7.92 0.29 -15.67
N LEU A 490 -7.67 0.59 -16.95
CA LEU A 490 -6.84 1.73 -17.34
C LEU A 490 -7.45 3.06 -16.88
N CYS A 491 -8.76 3.26 -17.07
CA CYS A 491 -9.47 4.44 -16.60
C CYS A 491 -9.45 4.56 -15.07
N ALA A 492 -9.66 3.45 -14.34
CA ALA A 492 -9.57 3.43 -12.87
C ALA A 492 -8.16 3.81 -12.39
N ALA A 493 -7.12 3.24 -13.00
CA ALA A 493 -5.73 3.51 -12.64
C ALA A 493 -5.32 4.95 -12.93
N LEU A 494 -5.73 5.51 -14.08
CA LEU A 494 -5.46 6.90 -14.43
C LEU A 494 -6.13 7.88 -13.46
N LEU A 495 -7.42 7.67 -13.14
CA LEU A 495 -8.11 8.52 -12.19
C LEU A 495 -7.47 8.44 -10.79
N HIS A 496 -7.13 7.23 -10.35
CA HIS A 496 -6.45 7.04 -9.08
C HIS A 496 -5.13 7.82 -9.02
N MET A 497 -4.30 7.72 -10.07
CA MET A 497 -3.03 8.47 -10.13
C MET A 497 -3.22 9.99 -10.05
N GLN A 498 -4.32 10.50 -10.62
CA GLN A 498 -4.66 11.92 -10.57
C GLN A 498 -5.09 12.35 -9.16
N LEU A 499 -5.98 11.60 -8.52
CA LEU A 499 -6.58 11.95 -7.22
C LEU A 499 -5.69 11.58 -6.01
N GLU A 500 -4.72 10.68 -6.18
CA GLU A 500 -3.82 10.24 -5.11
C GLU A 500 -3.12 11.39 -4.40
N GLY A 501 -2.68 12.39 -5.17
CA GLY A 501 -2.01 13.59 -4.64
C GLY A 501 -2.91 14.41 -3.73
N GLU A 502 -4.19 14.55 -4.07
CA GLU A 502 -5.19 15.33 -3.32
C GLU A 502 -5.59 14.63 -2.02
N LEU A 503 -5.77 13.30 -2.03
CA LEU A 503 -6.02 12.54 -0.81
C LEU A 503 -4.81 12.58 0.14
N ARG A 504 -3.60 12.51 -0.40
CA ARG A 504 -2.38 12.63 0.40
C ARG A 504 -2.27 14.01 1.03
N GLN A 505 -2.48 15.08 0.25
CA GLN A 505 -2.44 16.46 0.72
C GLN A 505 -3.50 16.71 1.81
N SER A 506 -4.73 16.27 1.60
CA SER A 506 -5.81 16.43 2.57
C SER A 506 -5.54 15.70 3.89
N LEU A 507 -4.93 14.51 3.87
CA LEU A 507 -4.47 13.83 5.09
C LEU A 507 -3.36 14.60 5.82
N GLN A 508 -2.41 15.17 5.08
CA GLN A 508 -1.36 16.01 5.66
C GLN A 508 -1.93 17.29 6.28
N MET A 509 -2.86 17.96 5.59
CA MET A 509 -3.59 19.12 6.10
C MET A 509 -4.39 18.78 7.36
N LEU A 510 -5.06 17.61 7.38
CA LEU A 510 -5.79 17.13 8.56
C LEU A 510 -4.84 16.88 9.73
N ASN A 511 -3.66 16.28 9.47
CA ASN A 511 -2.66 16.04 10.51
C ASN A 511 -2.10 17.36 11.08
N TYR A 512 -1.81 18.33 10.22
CA TYR A 512 -1.38 19.67 10.61
C TYR A 512 -2.46 20.37 11.45
N ALA A 513 -3.70 20.44 10.95
CA ALA A 513 -4.82 21.07 11.64
C ALA A 513 -5.06 20.47 13.03
N ARG A 514 -4.88 19.14 13.15
CA ARG A 514 -5.03 18.41 14.41
C ARG A 514 -4.00 18.82 15.46
N LEU A 515 -2.73 19.01 15.07
CA LEU A 515 -1.59 19.07 16.00
C LEU A 515 -0.93 20.45 16.12
N MET A 516 -0.91 21.23 15.04
CA MET A 516 -0.06 22.42 14.88
C MET A 516 -0.82 23.75 14.99
N VAL A 517 -2.15 23.73 15.10
CA VAL A 517 -2.96 24.97 15.19
C VAL A 517 -3.06 25.44 16.64
N PHE A 518 -2.68 26.68 16.93
CA PHE A 518 -2.64 27.23 18.28
C PHE A 518 -4.03 27.50 18.83
N HIS A 519 -4.92 28.12 18.04
CA HIS A 519 -6.22 28.58 18.48
C HIS A 519 -7.35 27.66 18.01
N THR A 520 -8.18 27.22 18.95
CA THR A 520 -9.34 26.35 18.65
C THR A 520 -10.30 26.97 17.64
N LYS A 521 -10.42 28.30 17.60
CA LYS A 521 -11.27 29.06 16.67
C LYS A 521 -10.98 28.69 15.20
N TYR A 522 -9.72 28.60 14.81
CA TYR A 522 -9.30 28.31 13.43
C TYR A 522 -9.05 26.83 13.17
N ARG A 523 -8.84 26.05 14.24
CA ARG A 523 -8.62 24.60 14.17
C ARG A 523 -9.79 23.85 13.53
N ILE A 524 -11.02 24.14 13.95
CA ILE A 524 -12.21 23.42 13.48
C ILE A 524 -12.43 23.65 11.97
N PRO A 525 -12.44 24.90 11.45
CA PRO A 525 -12.51 25.15 10.01
C PRO A 525 -11.42 24.42 9.21
N MET A 526 -10.17 24.42 9.67
CA MET A 526 -9.06 23.73 8.99
C MET A 526 -9.24 22.21 8.94
N ILE A 527 -9.78 21.60 9.99
CA ILE A 527 -10.15 20.18 10.00
C ILE A 527 -11.24 19.91 8.95
N PHE A 528 -12.31 20.72 8.91
CA PHE A 528 -13.39 20.55 7.94
C PHE A 528 -12.92 20.72 6.50
N ILE A 529 -12.06 21.71 6.21
CA ILE A 529 -11.47 21.91 4.88
C ILE A 529 -10.72 20.67 4.43
N SER A 530 -9.89 20.11 5.31
CA SER A 530 -9.13 18.89 5.03
C SER A 530 -10.05 17.69 4.76
N LEU A 531 -11.15 17.57 5.52
CA LEU A 531 -12.13 16.50 5.31
C LEU A 531 -12.94 16.69 4.02
N MET A 532 -13.32 17.92 3.66
CA MET A 532 -14.03 18.20 2.40
C MET A 532 -13.17 17.81 1.20
N GLN A 533 -11.88 18.18 1.19
CA GLN A 533 -10.95 17.77 0.13
C GLN A 533 -10.82 16.24 0.07
N PHE A 534 -10.63 15.58 1.22
CA PHE A 534 -10.51 14.12 1.27
C PHE A 534 -11.76 13.41 0.73
N PHE A 535 -12.95 13.76 1.23
CA PHE A 535 -14.20 13.11 0.82
C PHE A 535 -14.65 13.50 -0.58
N GLY A 536 -14.32 14.71 -1.04
CA GLY A 536 -14.56 15.14 -2.42
C GLY A 536 -13.78 14.26 -3.40
N ALA A 537 -12.46 14.20 -3.23
CA ALA A 537 -11.59 13.39 -4.09
C ALA A 537 -11.91 11.89 -3.98
N PHE A 538 -12.01 11.34 -2.77
CA PHE A 538 -12.35 9.92 -2.56
C PHE A 538 -13.73 9.57 -3.12
N GLY A 539 -14.74 10.41 -2.88
CA GLY A 539 -16.10 10.21 -3.36
C GLY A 539 -16.19 10.19 -4.87
N THR A 540 -15.54 11.15 -5.54
CA THR A 540 -15.48 11.18 -7.01
C THR A 540 -14.82 9.93 -7.59
N GLU A 541 -13.72 9.45 -6.99
CA GLU A 541 -13.06 8.21 -7.44
C GLU A 541 -13.94 6.97 -7.24
N LEU A 542 -14.55 6.84 -6.06
CA LEU A 542 -15.41 5.70 -5.73
C LEU A 542 -16.59 5.62 -6.70
N ILE A 543 -17.23 6.75 -6.99
CA ILE A 543 -18.35 6.78 -7.94
C ILE A 543 -17.83 6.49 -9.34
N ASN A 544 -16.70 7.07 -9.77
CA ASN A 544 -16.12 6.72 -11.08
C ASN A 544 -15.92 5.22 -11.25
N ILE A 545 -15.32 4.56 -10.26
CA ILE A 545 -15.11 3.11 -10.30
C ILE A 545 -16.45 2.36 -10.40
N PHE A 546 -17.47 2.78 -9.67
CA PHE A 546 -18.80 2.19 -9.77
C PHE A 546 -19.40 2.37 -11.18
N LEU A 547 -19.31 3.58 -11.76
CA LEU A 547 -19.87 3.88 -13.08
C LEU A 547 -19.18 3.13 -14.20
N ILE A 548 -17.85 3.11 -14.22
CA ILE A 548 -17.11 2.40 -15.28
C ILE A 548 -17.42 0.90 -15.24
N CYS A 549 -17.68 0.32 -14.05
CA CYS A 549 -18.11 -1.08 -13.92
C CYS A 549 -19.49 -1.35 -14.50
N GLN A 550 -20.37 -0.34 -14.56
CA GLN A 550 -21.72 -0.48 -15.12
C GLN A 550 -21.80 -0.21 -16.63
N GLN A 551 -20.74 0.30 -17.27
CA GLN A 551 -20.78 0.58 -18.71
C GLN A 551 -20.59 -0.68 -19.54
N GLY A 552 -21.47 -0.93 -20.51
CA GLY A 552 -21.36 -2.07 -21.43
C GLY A 552 -20.45 -1.85 -22.64
N SER A 553 -20.05 -0.60 -22.92
CA SER A 553 -19.23 -0.27 -24.09
C SER A 553 -17.93 0.45 -23.69
N VAL A 554 -16.85 0.22 -24.46
CA VAL A 554 -15.55 0.89 -24.28
C VAL A 554 -15.68 2.41 -24.41
N GLN A 555 -16.48 2.87 -25.37
CA GLN A 555 -16.73 4.30 -25.60
C GLN A 555 -17.39 4.96 -24.39
N ASP A 556 -18.40 4.30 -23.79
CA ASP A 556 -19.08 4.83 -22.61
C ASP A 556 -18.16 4.86 -21.38
N VAL A 557 -17.28 3.86 -21.21
CA VAL A 557 -16.27 3.88 -20.14
C VAL A 557 -15.37 5.12 -20.26
N ILE A 558 -14.84 5.38 -21.46
CA ILE A 558 -13.95 6.51 -21.71
C ILE A 558 -14.68 7.85 -21.52
N MET A 559 -15.89 7.97 -22.05
CA MET A 559 -16.70 9.19 -21.92
C MET A 559 -17.01 9.53 -20.45
N ASN A 560 -17.43 8.53 -19.67
CA ASN A 560 -17.73 8.74 -18.25
C ASN A 560 -16.47 9.03 -17.42
N PHE A 561 -15.34 8.38 -17.74
CA PHE A 561 -14.05 8.68 -17.13
C PHE A 561 -13.65 10.15 -17.35
N ILE A 562 -13.76 10.67 -18.58
CA ILE A 562 -13.43 12.07 -18.89
C ILE A 562 -14.36 13.01 -18.13
N ALA A 563 -15.68 12.74 -18.15
CA ALA A 563 -16.65 13.58 -17.46
C ALA A 563 -16.38 13.67 -15.95
N LEU A 564 -16.03 12.54 -15.30
CA LEU A 564 -15.69 12.53 -13.89
C LEU A 564 -14.29 13.08 -13.58
N GLY A 565 -13.34 12.99 -14.50
CA GLY A 565 -12.06 13.69 -14.40
C GLY A 565 -12.25 15.20 -14.32
N VAL A 566 -13.16 15.76 -15.13
CA VAL A 566 -13.50 17.19 -15.05
C VAL A 566 -14.18 17.52 -13.71
N ILE A 567 -15.06 16.65 -13.21
CA ILE A 567 -15.71 16.84 -11.89
C ILE A 567 -14.69 16.81 -10.75
N ALA A 568 -13.68 15.94 -10.83
CA ALA A 568 -12.58 15.89 -9.88
C ALA A 568 -11.77 17.19 -9.84
N GLU A 569 -11.60 17.88 -10.96
CA GLU A 569 -10.79 19.11 -11.06
C GLU A 569 -11.55 20.42 -10.80
N ILE A 570 -12.84 20.38 -10.43
CA ILE A 570 -13.67 21.59 -10.27
C ILE A 570 -13.06 22.56 -9.23
N ASP A 571 -12.46 22.04 -8.18
CA ASP A 571 -11.82 22.81 -7.12
C ASP A 571 -10.57 23.55 -7.61
N ASN A 572 -9.74 22.90 -8.43
CA ASN A 572 -8.58 23.47 -9.11
C ASN A 572 -9.00 24.53 -10.13
N ILE A 573 -10.03 24.23 -10.95
CA ILE A 573 -10.60 25.16 -11.92
C ILE A 573 -11.09 26.42 -11.19
N TYR A 574 -11.82 26.26 -10.09
CA TYR A 574 -12.32 27.38 -9.30
C TYR A 574 -11.18 28.21 -8.69
N ALA A 575 -10.18 27.56 -8.09
CA ALA A 575 -8.99 28.23 -7.54
C ALA A 575 -8.27 29.09 -8.59
N ASN A 576 -8.20 28.61 -9.83
CA ASN A 576 -7.61 29.35 -10.94
C ASN A 576 -8.38 30.63 -11.27
N THR A 577 -9.69 30.70 -11.03
CA THR A 577 -10.51 31.91 -11.26
C THR A 577 -10.39 32.97 -10.16
N LEU A 578 -9.78 32.64 -9.01
CA LEU A 578 -9.54 33.63 -7.95
C LEU A 578 -8.41 34.58 -8.34
N TYR A 579 -8.78 35.71 -8.93
CA TYR A 579 -7.85 36.81 -9.22
C TYR A 579 -7.54 37.58 -7.94
N ASN A 580 -6.27 37.99 -7.78
CA ASN A 580 -5.79 38.83 -6.68
C ASN A 580 -6.00 38.27 -5.27
N ASN A 581 -6.16 36.95 -5.11
CA ASN A 581 -6.15 36.36 -3.76
C ASN A 581 -4.72 36.29 -3.21
N TYR A 582 -4.50 36.86 -2.03
CA TYR A 582 -3.16 36.90 -1.40
C TYR A 582 -2.65 35.50 -1.04
N SER A 583 -3.51 34.66 -0.46
CA SER A 583 -3.13 33.29 -0.08
C SER A 583 -2.79 32.41 -1.28
N LYS A 584 -3.47 32.62 -2.42
CA LYS A 584 -3.13 31.97 -3.69
C LYS A 584 -1.74 32.39 -4.18
N LYS A 585 -1.46 33.70 -4.26
CA LYS A 585 -0.14 34.21 -4.65
C LYS A 585 0.96 33.64 -3.75
N LEU A 586 0.71 33.52 -2.44
CA LEU A 586 1.68 32.93 -1.52
C LEU A 586 1.99 31.46 -1.84
N ILE A 587 1.00 30.67 -2.28
CA ILE A 587 1.21 29.27 -2.67
C ILE A 587 1.96 29.19 -4.02
N GLU A 588 1.64 30.10 -4.96
CA GLU A 588 2.25 30.18 -6.31
C GLU A 588 3.70 30.73 -6.29
N ASP A 589 3.93 31.84 -5.61
CA ASP A 589 5.20 32.59 -5.56
C ASP A 589 6.24 31.95 -4.65
N SER A 590 5.84 31.00 -3.82
CA SER A 590 6.79 30.27 -3.00
C SER A 590 7.56 29.30 -3.90
N ASP A 591 8.66 29.78 -4.50
CA ASP A 591 9.67 28.98 -5.21
C ASP A 591 10.23 27.84 -4.32
N GLY A 592 10.01 27.91 -3.00
CA GLY A 592 10.29 26.86 -2.02
C GLY A 592 9.09 26.11 -1.42
N LYS A 593 7.83 26.45 -1.80
CA LYS A 593 6.54 26.13 -1.12
C LYS A 593 6.57 26.47 0.38
N PRO A 594 5.51 27.04 0.98
CA PRO A 594 5.44 27.15 2.44
C PRO A 594 5.25 25.74 3.01
N GLY A 595 6.34 25.01 3.19
CA GLY A 595 6.33 23.66 3.73
C GLY A 595 5.89 23.72 5.18
N LEU A 596 4.61 23.54 5.43
CA LEU A 596 4.11 23.44 6.79
C LEU A 596 4.72 22.19 7.41
N GLN A 597 5.56 22.37 8.42
CA GLN A 597 6.19 21.27 9.12
C GLN A 597 5.24 20.73 10.19
N ILE A 598 5.09 19.41 10.22
CA ILE A 598 4.31 18.68 11.21
C ILE A 598 5.27 17.97 12.15
N ASN A 599 5.21 18.33 13.43
CA ASN A 599 5.90 17.61 14.48
C ASN A 599 4.92 16.73 15.28
N ASP A 600 4.76 15.47 14.87
CA ASP A 600 3.89 14.51 15.57
C ASP A 600 4.28 14.27 17.04
N GLN A 601 5.52 14.55 17.43
CA GLN A 601 6.02 14.31 18.79
C GLN A 601 5.80 15.49 19.73
N VAL A 602 5.72 16.70 19.18
CA VAL A 602 5.58 17.94 19.94
C VAL A 602 4.35 18.68 19.42
N PRO A 603 3.13 18.22 19.77
CA PRO A 603 1.93 18.96 19.44
C PRO A 603 1.95 20.32 20.14
N VAL A 604 1.32 21.32 19.53
CA VAL A 604 1.22 22.67 20.12
C VAL A 604 0.51 22.62 21.48
N ARG A 605 -0.48 21.74 21.62
CA ARG A 605 -1.13 21.45 22.91
C ARG A 605 -1.05 19.95 23.21
N LYS A 606 -0.62 19.58 24.43
CA LYS A 606 -0.57 18.17 24.87
C LYS A 606 -1.91 17.45 24.67
N GLN A 607 -3.02 18.12 24.97
CA GLN A 607 -4.38 17.58 24.80
C GLN A 607 -4.71 17.13 23.36
N TYR A 608 -4.07 17.72 22.35
CA TYR A 608 -4.31 17.38 20.95
C TYR A 608 -3.71 16.03 20.54
N SER A 609 -2.70 15.54 21.29
CA SER A 609 -2.16 14.19 21.13
C SER A 609 -3.02 13.10 21.76
N ASN A 610 -4.10 13.45 22.47
CA ASN A 610 -4.95 12.47 23.11
C ASN A 610 -5.53 11.50 22.05
N LYS A 611 -5.26 10.20 22.24
CA LYS A 611 -5.73 9.12 21.36
C LYS A 611 -7.26 9.04 21.29
N CYS A 612 -7.96 9.52 22.31
CA CYS A 612 -9.42 9.55 22.36
C CYS A 612 -10.04 10.79 21.70
N SER A 613 -9.24 11.74 21.19
CA SER A 613 -9.80 12.88 20.46
C SER A 613 -10.42 12.40 19.14
N ILE A 614 -11.65 12.84 18.85
CA ILE A 614 -12.37 12.50 17.61
C ILE A 614 -11.51 12.81 16.36
N ALA A 615 -10.81 13.96 16.33
CA ALA A 615 -9.94 14.32 15.22
C ALA A 615 -8.75 13.34 15.05
N THR A 616 -8.18 12.84 16.16
CA THR A 616 -7.12 11.83 16.14
C THR A 616 -7.64 10.48 15.65
N GLN A 617 -8.85 10.09 16.05
CA GLN A 617 -9.48 8.85 15.58
C GLN A 617 -9.84 8.90 14.10
N ILE A 618 -10.45 10.01 13.64
CA ILE A 618 -10.76 10.23 12.22
C ILE A 618 -9.49 10.20 11.38
N HIS A 619 -8.47 10.98 11.75
CA HIS A 619 -7.19 10.97 11.04
C HIS A 619 -6.55 9.57 11.04
N GLY A 620 -6.58 8.86 12.17
CA GLY A 620 -6.06 7.49 12.27
C GLY A 620 -6.79 6.52 11.34
N LEU A 621 -8.12 6.57 11.28
CA LEU A 621 -8.94 5.73 10.41
C LEU A 621 -8.71 6.03 8.93
N LEU A 622 -8.72 7.32 8.55
CA LEU A 622 -8.49 7.73 7.16
C LEU A 622 -7.06 7.39 6.71
N ARG A 623 -6.08 7.58 7.60
CA ARG A 623 -4.69 7.19 7.34
C ARG A 623 -4.53 5.67 7.20
N LEU A 624 -5.17 4.89 8.08
CA LEU A 624 -5.20 3.43 7.96
C LEU A 624 -5.76 3.03 6.60
N PHE A 625 -6.95 3.51 6.25
CA PHE A 625 -7.57 3.24 4.96
C PHE A 625 -6.66 3.61 3.79
N TYR A 626 -6.04 4.79 3.85
CA TYR A 626 -5.14 5.28 2.81
C TYR A 626 -3.90 4.38 2.63
N GLU A 627 -3.20 4.09 3.73
CA GLU A 627 -1.95 3.32 3.74
C GLU A 627 -2.18 1.83 3.43
N THR A 628 -3.32 1.25 3.83
CA THR A 628 -3.55 -0.21 3.69
C THR A 628 -4.27 -0.58 2.40
N TYR A 629 -5.19 0.26 1.93
CA TYR A 629 -6.08 -0.07 0.82
C TYR A 629 -5.98 0.93 -0.32
N TYR A 630 -6.26 2.20 -0.07
CA TYR A 630 -6.42 3.19 -1.14
C TYR A 630 -5.18 3.25 -2.04
N PHE A 631 -4.00 3.47 -1.47
CA PHE A 631 -2.76 3.69 -2.21
C PHE A 631 -2.33 2.51 -3.09
N TYR A 632 -2.61 1.28 -2.67
CA TYR A 632 -2.14 0.07 -3.35
C TYR A 632 -3.23 -0.63 -4.17
N PHE A 633 -4.49 -0.57 -3.74
CA PHE A 633 -5.53 -1.48 -4.21
C PHE A 633 -6.75 -0.80 -4.84
N MET A 634 -6.93 0.52 -4.66
CA MET A 634 -8.13 1.23 -5.15
C MET A 634 -8.38 1.09 -6.67
N PRO A 635 -7.37 1.20 -7.56
CA PRO A 635 -7.60 1.01 -9.00
C PRO A 635 -8.21 -0.35 -9.35
N PHE A 636 -8.01 -1.35 -8.49
CA PHE A 636 -8.35 -2.74 -8.75
C PHE A 636 -9.68 -3.16 -8.17
N SER A 637 -10.31 -2.29 -7.38
CA SER A 637 -11.71 -2.39 -6.98
C SER A 637 -12.62 -2.58 -8.19
N VAL A 638 -12.24 -2.03 -9.35
CA VAL A 638 -12.95 -2.22 -10.62
C VAL A 638 -13.08 -3.69 -11.04
N ILE A 639 -12.04 -4.50 -10.81
CA ILE A 639 -12.05 -5.93 -11.18
C ILE A 639 -12.87 -6.70 -10.15
N VAL A 640 -12.69 -6.39 -8.86
CA VAL A 640 -13.46 -7.00 -7.77
C VAL A 640 -14.95 -6.74 -8.00
N ILE A 641 -15.35 -5.49 -8.22
CA ILE A 641 -16.75 -5.12 -8.46
C ILE A 641 -17.28 -5.80 -9.73
N THR A 642 -16.55 -5.77 -10.84
CA THR A 642 -16.98 -6.45 -12.09
C THR A 642 -17.14 -7.96 -11.90
N PHE A 643 -16.24 -8.61 -11.15
CA PHE A 643 -16.29 -10.06 -10.95
C PHE A 643 -17.38 -10.48 -9.96
N PHE A 644 -17.57 -9.71 -8.88
CA PHE A 644 -18.55 -10.02 -7.86
C PHE A 644 -19.97 -9.57 -8.24
N SER A 645 -20.15 -8.54 -9.08
CA SER A 645 -21.47 -8.17 -9.61
C SER A 645 -22.11 -9.34 -10.34
N ASP A 646 -21.34 -9.96 -11.25
CA ASP A 646 -21.81 -11.11 -12.03
C ASP A 646 -22.13 -12.30 -11.11
N LEU A 647 -21.36 -12.48 -10.02
CA LEU A 647 -21.62 -13.52 -9.03
C LEU A 647 -22.91 -13.26 -8.24
N PHE A 648 -23.19 -12.01 -7.86
CA PHE A 648 -24.42 -11.66 -7.14
C PHE A 648 -25.65 -11.74 -8.03
N ASP A 649 -25.56 -11.33 -9.28
CA ASP A 649 -26.67 -11.39 -10.24
C ASP A 649 -27.02 -12.85 -10.60
N SER A 650 -26.07 -13.77 -10.45
CA SER A 650 -26.30 -15.21 -10.66
C SER A 650 -27.11 -15.91 -9.56
N THR A 651 -27.53 -15.21 -8.49
CA THR A 651 -28.47 -15.83 -7.54
C THR A 651 -29.76 -16.18 -8.27
N PRO A 652 -30.14 -17.48 -8.31
CA PRO A 652 -31.30 -17.89 -9.08
C PRO A 652 -32.53 -17.18 -8.53
N ASN A 653 -33.20 -16.40 -9.38
CA ASN A 653 -34.55 -15.94 -9.11
C ASN A 653 -35.38 -17.19 -8.79
N LYS A 654 -35.66 -17.38 -7.51
CA LYS A 654 -36.45 -18.49 -6.98
C LYS A 654 -37.92 -18.34 -7.32
#